data_AF-A0A927CHH7-F1
#
_entry.id   AF-A0A927CHH7-F1
#
_cell.length_a   1.000
_cell.length_b   1.000
_cell.length_c   1.000
_cell.angle_alpha   90.00
_cell.angle_beta   90.00
_cell.angle_gamma   90.00
#
_symmetry.space_group_name_H-M   'P 1'
#
loop_
_entity.id
_entity.type
_entity.pdbx_description
1 polymer ?
#
loop_
_entity_poly.entity_id
_entity_poly.type
_entity_poly.pdbx_seq_one_letter_code
_entity_poly.pdbx_strand_id
1 'polypeptide(L)'
;MKRSLFKKSTAAALLSVACCAAPAGNFAFAADAGKKDSFDALLTIDASRTYQTIDNFGASDAWSMDPIGSNWTEENKTRVADLLFSRDKGIGLSAWRFNIGAGSAETDRAIITNPWRRAEAFKQAEDGAYDWSKQAGQQWFLNAAKERGVDTLIGFVNSPPVWMTKNGHAQPDQTVGSTNLKDGYEDEFADYLADVLEHFQQEGLRFDYISPINEPTWDWNKAGQEGNRYNNDDMKRVVLELYRQLQERGLETQISAPDGVEITALLDDDVYKTFANQDRYTGGSNSLGLGKYREYIKDLLGDPALKEAVGNKIASHSYWSDYSNPGDDRLGELRDLLHANLMKYDPQAKYWMSEYCILGSYGPGRDLGIDPALHIARTIHFDLTRANASAWQWWTAVSKEDYKDGLIYTDYNNPGDEQTILPSKMLWALGNYSKFIRPGAERIALTGLDEQARSGLFGSAYRHAGEDTVTAVFVNDGAEDKRVKLSLGGLDKQEAVFVMKPYVTSSDKDLAREADIPVRKDGTIETVIPARSVVTLSGDVVKANKKPDAPEITAVKAVNKGLQVEFKAPKGAYEYEVRYGTKHDAKVRKLTGMSEDAFVLHGLKNGERYFVTVRARNGNGYGPQSHRAYGTPALLAPAGVKAEAIDGGFAIAYDTGIGVPAYRVRYGTQPGKYDKRSAAAPPNGTIRVEGLANGTIYYGVLEAVDGKNVSPPSAEFRMTPDIPAPSKLIVVPGDRKALITFAPVEGAVGYFVQAVSGSPNNDAEQIAVNDIELNGLTNGSPVVVRVATVGQGGKGTGYAEAEVTPGAGEVRFEDDFNSGDLSKYNQDLSQWTMEDGLLKHGSASGQGALGVRDVQLVDGTVTAVAKHASADADWGIAFRGGSYSKGYLFGYENGLLFLRRDGQHLQPPVPFTAKPGEYYKLEVRLNGKQIEGYLDGERIFAVTDTVYKSGRIGLHSWSGAGFDYLGVTRDAGHLTAKPEIYEAKEGDGLVALHYREVDGADGYIIRYAEADGSGSAPVELEAAPGSAIVTGLANGVAYTFSVVAIRGTEEAASAPAEATPNRSAGSVVYYVDAGDGTPGQLEDGEGLGALQSQEDQEYGSDPVTGVKWGYEADNGLTWAHTSPTDAYETIRQYDGSENGKGLAYRFQLPNGTYKVTVGFFDPWNAADRVMQLTINGETKLSEYVIGSNREAKAFEAIEVTNGELVVKAVKAGGSKPMMSWIKIEKESEGVAAS
;
A
#
# COMPACT_ATOMS: atom_id res chain seq x y z
N MET A 1 34.85 -11.36 26.02
CA MET A 1 35.69 -11.07 27.21
C MET A 1 35.89 -9.56 27.30
N LYS A 2 35.16 -8.88 28.20
CA LYS A 2 35.64 -8.12 29.40
C LYS A 2 36.68 -7.02 29.07
N ARG A 3 36.51 -5.73 29.43
CA ARG A 3 35.74 -5.16 30.56
C ARG A 3 35.49 -3.64 30.40
N SER A 4 34.32 -3.25 30.90
CA SER A 4 33.75 -1.92 31.15
C SER A 4 34.52 -1.04 32.14
N LEU A 5 34.24 0.28 32.13
CA LEU A 5 33.57 0.98 33.25
C LEU A 5 33.01 2.38 32.86
N PHE A 6 31.78 2.61 33.36
CA PHE A 6 30.85 3.76 33.34
C PHE A 6 31.41 5.07 34.01
N LYS A 7 30.81 6.29 34.00
CA LYS A 7 29.39 6.75 34.15
C LYS A 7 29.32 8.31 34.09
N LYS A 8 28.20 8.93 33.65
CA LYS A 8 27.59 10.25 34.06
C LYS A 8 26.14 10.33 33.52
N SER A 9 25.06 10.33 34.34
CA SER A 9 24.31 11.47 34.98
C SER A 9 23.71 12.46 33.97
N THR A 10 22.45 12.96 33.97
CA THR A 10 21.35 13.06 34.97
C THR A 10 20.08 13.62 34.27
N ALA A 11 18.91 13.48 34.91
CA ALA A 11 17.56 13.80 34.45
C ALA A 11 17.11 15.29 34.50
N ALA A 12 15.98 15.62 33.84
CA ALA A 12 15.03 16.67 34.26
C ALA A 12 13.63 16.47 33.63
N ALA A 13 12.58 16.70 34.43
CA ALA A 13 11.15 16.55 34.14
C ALA A 13 10.47 17.90 33.86
N LEU A 14 9.28 17.88 33.22
CA LEU A 14 8.47 19.06 32.87
C LEU A 14 7.00 18.86 33.30
N LEU A 15 6.43 19.86 34.01
CA LEU A 15 5.01 20.00 34.30
C LEU A 15 4.57 21.48 34.20
N SER A 16 3.68 21.72 33.23
CA SER A 16 2.49 22.59 33.15
C SER A 16 2.29 23.97 33.84
N VAL A 17 1.55 24.81 33.08
CA VAL A 17 0.51 25.84 33.42
C VAL A 17 0.82 27.33 33.16
N ALA A 18 -0.17 27.94 32.51
CA ALA A 18 -0.35 29.29 31.95
C ALA A 18 -0.39 30.46 32.95
N CYS A 19 -0.09 31.70 32.49
CA CYS A 19 -1.07 32.79 32.26
C CYS A 19 -0.39 34.13 31.85
N CYS A 20 -1.19 34.96 31.18
CA CYS A 20 -0.90 36.21 30.47
C CYS A 20 -0.22 37.36 31.23
N ALA A 21 0.55 38.19 30.51
CA ALA A 21 0.49 39.66 30.58
C ALA A 21 1.29 40.31 29.42
N ALA A 22 0.62 41.10 28.58
CA ALA A 22 1.27 42.15 27.79
C ALA A 22 1.29 43.44 28.63
N PRO A 23 2.32 44.30 28.47
CA PRO A 23 2.00 45.56 27.80
C PRO A 23 3.10 46.09 26.86
N ALA A 24 2.64 46.96 25.98
CA ALA A 24 3.31 47.81 24.98
C ALA A 24 4.72 48.35 25.30
N GLY A 25 5.53 48.47 24.25
CA GLY A 25 6.44 49.61 24.07
C GLY A 25 7.86 49.29 23.57
N ASN A 26 8.20 49.92 22.45
CA ASN A 26 9.53 50.12 21.84
C ASN A 26 10.15 48.97 21.02
N PHE A 27 9.86 49.01 19.71
CA PHE A 27 10.81 48.55 18.69
C PHE A 27 12.08 49.40 18.77
N ALA A 28 13.14 48.85 19.37
CA ALA A 28 14.48 49.37 19.19
C ALA A 28 14.92 49.04 17.76
N PHE A 29 15.06 50.07 16.92
CA PHE A 29 15.88 50.02 15.73
C PHE A 29 17.33 49.77 16.17
N ALA A 30 17.78 48.51 16.12
CA ALA A 30 19.19 48.23 15.96
C ALA A 30 19.52 48.44 14.49
N ALA A 31 20.08 49.61 14.18
CA ALA A 31 20.70 49.87 12.90
C ALA A 31 21.91 48.94 12.76
N ASP A 32 21.74 47.82 12.05
CA ASP A 32 22.85 46.97 11.65
C ASP A 32 23.47 47.57 10.38
N ALA A 33 24.43 48.46 10.59
CA ALA A 33 25.26 49.00 9.52
C ALA A 33 26.37 48.00 9.20
N GLY A 34 26.25 47.29 8.05
CA GLY A 34 27.45 46.77 7.38
C GLY A 34 27.44 45.41 6.67
N LYS A 35 26.31 44.81 6.28
CA LYS A 35 26.34 43.71 5.28
C LYS A 35 26.05 44.25 3.89
N LYS A 36 27.02 44.13 2.97
CA LYS A 36 26.84 44.43 1.54
C LYS A 36 25.63 43.66 1.00
N ASP A 37 24.79 44.33 0.22
CA ASP A 37 23.75 43.74 -0.64
C ASP A 37 24.37 42.70 -1.60
N SER A 38 24.51 41.45 -1.17
CA SER A 38 24.89 40.34 -2.06
C SER A 38 23.64 39.61 -2.52
N PHE A 39 23.52 39.42 -3.84
CA PHE A 39 22.52 38.54 -4.46
C PHE A 39 23.10 37.13 -4.59
N ASP A 40 22.26 36.11 -4.44
CA ASP A 40 22.64 34.72 -4.67
C ASP A 40 22.80 34.41 -6.17
N ALA A 41 22.02 35.10 -7.01
CA ALA A 41 22.15 35.01 -8.47
C ALA A 41 21.87 36.36 -9.17
N LEU A 42 22.67 36.64 -10.20
CA LEU A 42 22.49 37.75 -11.13
C LEU A 42 22.03 37.18 -12.48
N LEU A 43 20.77 37.39 -12.80
CA LEU A 43 20.07 36.73 -13.89
C LEU A 43 19.82 37.67 -15.06
N THR A 44 19.88 37.14 -16.27
CA THR A 44 19.50 37.88 -17.49
C THR A 44 18.55 37.05 -18.33
N ILE A 45 17.36 37.60 -18.60
CA ILE A 45 16.47 37.10 -19.66
C ILE A 45 16.78 37.87 -20.94
N ASP A 46 17.02 37.16 -22.03
CA ASP A 46 17.25 37.72 -23.36
C ASP A 46 16.23 37.17 -24.37
N ALA A 47 15.21 37.97 -24.64
CA ALA A 47 14.12 37.62 -25.54
C ALA A 47 14.53 37.58 -27.03
N SER A 48 15.76 37.99 -27.38
CA SER A 48 16.26 37.89 -28.76
C SER A 48 16.83 36.51 -29.10
N ARG A 49 17.04 35.66 -28.09
CA ARG A 49 17.53 34.29 -28.22
C ARG A 49 16.39 33.31 -27.91
N THR A 50 15.79 32.77 -28.95
CA THR A 50 14.68 31.82 -28.89
C THR A 50 15.18 30.38 -29.05
N TYR A 51 14.41 29.44 -28.52
CA TYR A 51 14.60 27.99 -28.63
C TYR A 51 13.33 27.36 -29.21
N GLN A 52 12.83 26.25 -28.63
CA GLN A 52 11.63 25.59 -29.08
C GLN A 52 10.35 26.38 -28.76
N THR A 53 9.34 26.23 -29.61
CA THR A 53 7.96 26.61 -29.33
C THR A 53 7.29 25.55 -28.46
N ILE A 54 6.54 25.98 -27.47
CA ILE A 54 5.77 25.10 -26.59
C ILE A 54 4.44 24.79 -27.26
N ASP A 55 4.17 23.51 -27.43
CA ASP A 55 2.95 22.98 -28.02
C ASP A 55 1.87 22.81 -26.94
N ASN A 56 2.15 22.14 -25.81
CA ASN A 56 1.18 21.99 -24.72
C ASN A 56 1.74 21.48 -23.38
N PHE A 57 0.95 21.63 -22.31
CA PHE A 57 1.05 20.89 -21.06
C PHE A 57 -0.24 20.11 -20.81
N GLY A 58 -0.14 18.82 -20.48
CA GLY A 58 -1.32 17.94 -20.38
C GLY A 58 -1.30 16.95 -19.22
N ALA A 59 -2.38 16.17 -19.14
CA ALA A 59 -2.52 15.01 -18.27
C ALA A 59 -3.47 13.99 -18.93
N SER A 60 -3.49 12.76 -18.42
CA SER A 60 -4.28 11.65 -18.93
C SER A 60 -5.52 11.38 -18.09
N ASP A 61 -6.57 10.93 -18.79
CA ASP A 61 -7.84 10.52 -18.23
C ASP A 61 -7.95 9.01 -17.93
N ALA A 62 -6.88 8.26 -18.22
CA ALA A 62 -6.86 6.82 -18.07
C ALA A 62 -7.36 6.38 -16.70
N TRP A 63 -8.12 5.28 -16.71
CA TRP A 63 -8.58 4.54 -15.53
C TRP A 63 -9.63 5.29 -14.71
N SER A 64 -9.23 6.33 -14.01
CA SER A 64 -10.03 6.94 -12.95
C SER A 64 -11.15 7.86 -13.45
N MET A 65 -10.98 8.46 -14.63
CA MET A 65 -11.91 9.51 -15.06
C MET A 65 -13.25 8.98 -15.55
N ASP A 66 -13.32 7.75 -16.04
CA ASP A 66 -14.60 7.15 -16.43
C ASP A 66 -15.53 6.90 -15.22
N PRO A 67 -15.11 6.16 -14.17
CA PRO A 67 -15.96 5.97 -12.99
C PRO A 67 -16.25 7.29 -12.27
N ILE A 68 -15.32 8.25 -12.25
CA ILE A 68 -15.56 9.59 -11.69
C ILE A 68 -16.63 10.33 -12.51
N GLY A 69 -16.45 10.43 -13.83
CA GLY A 69 -17.36 11.16 -14.72
C GLY A 69 -18.77 10.58 -14.74
N SER A 70 -18.88 9.26 -14.58
CA SER A 70 -20.14 8.53 -14.59
C SER A 70 -20.89 8.58 -13.24
N ASN A 71 -20.18 8.54 -12.12
CA ASN A 71 -20.82 8.33 -10.81
C ASN A 71 -20.79 9.56 -9.88
N TRP A 72 -19.91 10.54 -10.11
CA TRP A 72 -19.82 11.70 -9.23
C TRP A 72 -20.90 12.75 -9.50
N THR A 73 -21.17 13.58 -8.49
CA THR A 73 -22.08 14.71 -8.63
C THR A 73 -21.54 15.73 -9.62
N GLU A 74 -22.41 16.43 -10.34
CA GLU A 74 -22.01 17.51 -11.27
C GLU A 74 -21.15 18.58 -10.59
N GLU A 75 -21.42 18.90 -9.31
CA GLU A 75 -20.62 19.84 -8.53
C GLU A 75 -19.17 19.39 -8.40
N ASN A 76 -18.93 18.14 -7.99
CA ASN A 76 -17.59 17.61 -7.79
C ASN A 76 -16.87 17.36 -9.11
N LYS A 77 -17.56 16.87 -10.15
CA LYS A 77 -16.99 16.76 -11.51
C LYS A 77 -16.56 18.12 -12.03
N THR A 78 -17.40 19.14 -11.88
CA THR A 78 -17.10 20.53 -12.25
C THR A 78 -15.89 21.06 -11.48
N ARG A 79 -15.77 20.74 -10.19
CA ARG A 79 -14.63 21.15 -9.36
C ARG A 79 -13.32 20.52 -9.83
N VAL A 80 -13.31 19.22 -10.16
CA VAL A 80 -12.12 18.56 -10.75
C VAL A 80 -11.76 19.18 -12.10
N ALA A 81 -12.74 19.38 -12.98
CA ALA A 81 -12.53 20.03 -14.27
C ALA A 81 -12.00 21.47 -14.14
N ASP A 82 -12.48 22.23 -13.14
CA ASP A 82 -11.99 23.57 -12.84
C ASP A 82 -10.53 23.54 -12.37
N LEU A 83 -10.16 22.61 -11.49
CA LEU A 83 -8.77 22.45 -11.03
C LEU A 83 -7.80 22.09 -12.17
N LEU A 84 -8.23 21.24 -13.11
CA LEU A 84 -7.40 20.79 -14.22
C LEU A 84 -7.33 21.81 -15.35
N PHE A 85 -8.48 22.31 -15.83
CA PHE A 85 -8.55 23.04 -17.10
C PHE A 85 -8.75 24.54 -16.97
N SER A 86 -9.27 25.05 -15.84
CA SER A 86 -9.47 26.50 -15.70
C SER A 86 -8.14 27.22 -15.44
N ARG A 87 -7.85 28.27 -16.22
CA ARG A 87 -6.77 29.21 -15.89
C ARG A 87 -7.11 30.09 -14.69
N ASP A 88 -8.39 30.27 -14.36
CA ASP A 88 -8.77 31.12 -13.22
C ASP A 88 -8.75 30.33 -11.91
N LYS A 89 -9.34 29.13 -11.92
CA LYS A 89 -9.57 28.32 -10.71
C LYS A 89 -8.58 27.18 -10.50
N GLY A 90 -7.75 26.89 -11.50
CA GLY A 90 -6.88 25.73 -11.51
C GLY A 90 -5.55 25.98 -12.21
N ILE A 91 -4.98 24.89 -12.73
CA ILE A 91 -3.67 24.86 -13.37
C ILE A 91 -3.72 25.15 -14.88
N GLY A 92 -4.92 25.16 -15.46
CA GLY A 92 -5.11 25.47 -16.87
C GLY A 92 -4.29 24.57 -17.79
N LEU A 93 -4.47 23.25 -17.74
CA LEU A 93 -3.89 22.36 -18.75
C LEU A 93 -4.28 22.83 -20.16
N SER A 94 -3.37 22.69 -21.12
CA SER A 94 -3.60 23.04 -22.52
C SER A 94 -3.75 21.80 -23.41
N ALA A 95 -3.48 20.61 -22.88
CA ALA A 95 -3.79 19.33 -23.52
C ALA A 95 -4.53 18.37 -22.60
N TRP A 96 -5.34 17.49 -23.18
CA TRP A 96 -6.01 16.38 -22.49
C TRP A 96 -5.85 15.09 -23.29
N ARG A 97 -5.30 14.04 -22.64
CA ARG A 97 -5.12 12.71 -23.26
C ARG A 97 -6.31 11.82 -22.89
N PHE A 98 -7.08 11.41 -23.89
CA PHE A 98 -8.23 10.50 -23.79
C PHE A 98 -7.82 9.07 -24.14
N ASN A 99 -7.91 8.16 -23.17
CA ASN A 99 -7.65 6.75 -23.36
C ASN A 99 -8.83 6.08 -24.08
N ILE A 100 -8.65 5.74 -25.36
CA ILE A 100 -9.58 4.92 -26.15
C ILE A 100 -9.40 3.46 -25.68
N GLY A 101 -10.43 2.89 -25.06
CA GLY A 101 -10.31 1.59 -24.41
C GLY A 101 -10.29 0.40 -25.36
N ALA A 102 -9.63 -0.68 -24.94
CA ALA A 102 -9.50 -1.92 -25.72
C ALA A 102 -10.64 -2.93 -25.46
N GLY A 103 -11.45 -2.73 -24.43
CA GLY A 103 -12.58 -3.60 -24.10
C GLY A 103 -12.31 -4.58 -22.96
N SER A 104 -11.30 -4.31 -22.14
CA SER A 104 -10.98 -5.14 -20.97
C SER A 104 -12.06 -5.13 -19.88
N ALA A 105 -12.92 -4.11 -19.83
CA ALA A 105 -14.05 -4.04 -18.90
C ALA A 105 -15.08 -5.16 -19.17
N GLU A 106 -15.23 -5.52 -20.43
CA GLU A 106 -16.14 -6.53 -20.94
C GLU A 106 -15.52 -7.93 -20.88
N THR A 107 -14.23 -8.09 -21.22
CA THR A 107 -13.63 -9.42 -21.44
C THR A 107 -12.66 -9.90 -20.36
N ASP A 108 -11.94 -9.00 -19.68
CA ASP A 108 -10.67 -9.35 -19.01
C ASP A 108 -10.74 -9.27 -17.48
N ARG A 109 -11.92 -9.44 -16.89
CA ARG A 109 -12.13 -9.27 -15.43
C ARG A 109 -11.28 -10.22 -14.57
N ALA A 110 -11.00 -11.42 -15.07
CA ALA A 110 -10.17 -12.41 -14.39
C ALA A 110 -8.65 -12.14 -14.52
N ILE A 111 -8.26 -11.24 -15.42
CA ILE A 111 -6.88 -11.01 -15.85
C ILE A 111 -6.39 -9.64 -15.37
N ILE A 112 -7.17 -8.59 -15.65
CA ILE A 112 -6.99 -7.25 -15.09
C ILE A 112 -7.91 -7.17 -13.88
N THR A 113 -7.43 -7.55 -12.72
CA THR A 113 -8.27 -7.74 -11.51
C THR A 113 -8.71 -6.42 -10.89
N ASN A 114 -7.93 -5.35 -11.03
CA ASN A 114 -8.32 -4.01 -10.59
C ASN A 114 -9.35 -3.41 -11.58
N PRO A 115 -10.62 -3.21 -11.17
CA PRO A 115 -11.64 -2.68 -12.07
C PRO A 115 -11.35 -1.27 -12.56
N TRP A 116 -10.55 -0.48 -11.81
CA TRP A 116 -10.17 0.88 -12.21
C TRP A 116 -9.26 0.88 -13.43
N ARG A 117 -8.48 -0.17 -13.67
CA ARG A 117 -7.53 -0.25 -14.80
C ARG A 117 -8.14 -0.88 -16.06
N ARG A 118 -9.44 -1.12 -16.07
CA ARG A 118 -10.18 -1.64 -17.23
C ARG A 118 -10.79 -0.48 -18.01
N ALA A 119 -10.97 -0.66 -19.32
CA ALA A 119 -11.64 0.30 -20.18
C ALA A 119 -12.63 -0.40 -21.11
N GLU A 120 -13.75 0.27 -21.38
CA GLU A 120 -14.72 -0.17 -22.39
C GLU A 120 -14.18 0.08 -23.80
N ALA A 121 -14.61 -0.71 -24.79
CA ALA A 121 -14.33 -0.43 -26.21
C ALA A 121 -15.60 -0.07 -26.98
N PHE A 122 -15.48 0.93 -27.86
CA PHE A 122 -16.55 1.38 -28.74
C PHE A 122 -17.03 0.30 -29.71
N LYS A 123 -16.19 -0.69 -30.05
CA LYS A 123 -16.55 -1.82 -30.92
C LYS A 123 -16.02 -3.13 -30.33
N GLN A 124 -16.91 -4.10 -30.08
CA GLN A 124 -16.61 -5.32 -29.31
C GLN A 124 -16.31 -6.55 -30.16
N ALA A 125 -16.68 -6.56 -31.44
CA ALA A 125 -16.45 -7.66 -32.36
C ALA A 125 -16.26 -7.12 -33.79
N GLU A 126 -15.65 -7.91 -34.66
CA GLU A 126 -15.31 -7.52 -36.04
C GLU A 126 -16.54 -7.07 -36.85
N ASP A 127 -17.64 -7.81 -36.75
CA ASP A 127 -18.94 -7.53 -37.37
C ASP A 127 -19.94 -6.81 -36.45
N GLY A 128 -19.49 -6.41 -35.25
CA GLY A 128 -20.29 -5.68 -34.28
C GLY A 128 -20.51 -4.21 -34.65
N ALA A 129 -21.63 -3.63 -34.21
CA ALA A 129 -21.87 -2.20 -34.32
C ALA A 129 -21.01 -1.41 -33.31
N TYR A 130 -20.71 -0.14 -33.63
CA TYR A 130 -20.17 0.80 -32.67
C TYR A 130 -21.23 1.18 -31.62
N ASP A 131 -20.81 1.25 -30.36
CA ASP A 131 -21.57 1.78 -29.24
C ASP A 131 -20.89 3.03 -28.69
N TRP A 132 -21.28 4.18 -29.22
CA TRP A 132 -20.74 5.50 -28.85
C TRP A 132 -21.21 5.98 -27.47
N SER A 133 -22.10 5.24 -26.79
CA SER A 133 -22.52 5.58 -25.42
C SER A 133 -21.50 5.18 -24.35
N LYS A 134 -20.51 4.38 -24.71
CA LYS A 134 -19.43 3.89 -23.83
C LYS A 134 -18.41 4.97 -23.48
N GLN A 135 -17.65 4.74 -22.41
CA GLN A 135 -16.69 5.69 -21.85
C GLN A 135 -17.33 7.05 -21.51
N ALA A 136 -18.61 7.02 -21.10
CA ALA A 136 -19.43 8.23 -20.90
C ALA A 136 -18.81 9.21 -19.89
N GLY A 137 -18.12 8.71 -18.87
CA GLY A 137 -17.46 9.54 -17.87
C GLY A 137 -16.25 10.27 -18.43
N GLN A 138 -15.41 9.59 -19.22
CA GLN A 138 -14.30 10.23 -19.93
C GLN A 138 -14.81 11.25 -20.97
N GLN A 139 -15.88 10.93 -21.71
CA GLN A 139 -16.52 11.85 -22.65
C GLN A 139 -17.05 13.12 -21.96
N TRP A 140 -17.55 13.02 -20.72
CA TRP A 140 -17.93 14.19 -19.93
C TRP A 140 -16.72 15.10 -19.69
N PHE A 141 -15.55 14.54 -19.32
CA PHE A 141 -14.33 15.33 -19.10
C PHE A 141 -13.73 15.91 -20.38
N LEU A 142 -13.86 15.22 -21.52
CA LEU A 142 -13.51 15.78 -22.84
C LEU A 142 -14.30 17.06 -23.14
N ASN A 143 -15.61 17.03 -22.95
CA ASN A 143 -16.46 18.21 -23.12
C ASN A 143 -16.08 19.30 -22.12
N ALA A 144 -15.88 18.95 -20.85
CA ALA A 144 -15.50 19.90 -19.81
C ALA A 144 -14.14 20.57 -20.07
N ALA A 145 -13.19 19.85 -20.68
CA ALA A 145 -11.92 20.37 -21.16
C ALA A 145 -12.12 21.38 -22.30
N LYS A 146 -12.93 21.02 -23.31
CA LYS A 146 -13.25 21.92 -24.44
C LYS A 146 -13.93 23.21 -23.99
N GLU A 147 -14.92 23.11 -23.10
CA GLU A 147 -15.65 24.25 -22.53
C GLU A 147 -14.74 25.24 -21.79
N ARG A 148 -13.65 24.74 -21.20
CA ARG A 148 -12.66 25.54 -20.46
C ARG A 148 -11.50 26.03 -21.32
N GLY A 149 -11.54 25.76 -22.62
CA GLY A 149 -10.55 26.25 -23.58
C GLY A 149 -9.26 25.44 -23.60
N VAL A 150 -9.31 24.13 -23.36
CA VAL A 150 -8.18 23.24 -23.67
C VAL A 150 -7.94 23.25 -25.18
N ASP A 151 -6.70 23.57 -25.56
CA ASP A 151 -6.30 23.86 -26.94
C ASP A 151 -6.03 22.59 -27.76
N THR A 152 -5.60 21.51 -27.11
CA THR A 152 -5.15 20.26 -27.77
C THR A 152 -5.86 19.05 -27.19
N LEU A 153 -6.57 18.30 -28.01
CA LEU A 153 -7.12 16.98 -27.62
C LEU A 153 -6.28 15.86 -28.23
N ILE A 154 -5.93 14.86 -27.42
CA ILE A 154 -5.07 13.74 -27.80
C ILE A 154 -5.82 12.44 -27.52
N GLY A 155 -6.08 11.63 -28.55
CA GLY A 155 -6.52 10.26 -28.36
C GLY A 155 -5.29 9.37 -28.15
N PHE A 156 -5.37 8.36 -27.28
CA PHE A 156 -4.34 7.34 -27.21
C PHE A 156 -4.92 5.97 -26.84
N VAL A 157 -4.18 4.91 -27.13
CA VAL A 157 -4.56 3.53 -26.80
C VAL A 157 -3.41 2.82 -26.09
N ASN A 158 -3.76 2.00 -25.10
CA ASN A 158 -2.81 1.08 -24.50
C ASN A 158 -2.71 -0.26 -25.27
N SER A 159 -3.80 -0.66 -25.95
CA SER A 159 -3.89 -1.93 -26.67
C SER A 159 -4.90 -1.82 -27.82
N PRO A 160 -4.76 -2.61 -28.91
CA PRO A 160 -5.85 -2.79 -29.88
C PRO A 160 -7.10 -3.35 -29.21
N PRO A 161 -8.31 -3.11 -29.76
CA PRO A 161 -9.52 -3.78 -29.31
C PRO A 161 -9.31 -5.28 -29.17
N VAL A 162 -9.84 -5.88 -28.09
CA VAL A 162 -9.60 -7.29 -27.73
C VAL A 162 -9.90 -8.27 -28.87
N TRP A 163 -10.90 -7.99 -29.71
CA TRP A 163 -11.25 -8.83 -30.85
C TRP A 163 -10.20 -8.80 -31.98
N MET A 164 -9.29 -7.82 -31.99
CA MET A 164 -8.14 -7.73 -32.90
C MET A 164 -6.86 -8.34 -32.32
N THR A 165 -6.87 -8.80 -31.06
CA THR A 165 -5.66 -9.35 -30.42
C THR A 165 -5.50 -10.85 -30.64
N LYS A 166 -4.26 -11.35 -30.57
CA LYS A 166 -3.90 -12.76 -30.82
C LYS A 166 -4.40 -13.68 -29.73
N ASN A 167 -4.31 -13.26 -28.48
CA ASN A 167 -4.72 -14.06 -27.32
C ASN A 167 -6.17 -13.78 -26.87
N GLY A 168 -6.88 -12.85 -27.52
CA GLY A 168 -8.24 -12.47 -27.11
C GLY A 168 -8.28 -11.73 -25.78
N HIS A 169 -7.18 -11.07 -25.42
CA HIS A 169 -7.06 -10.21 -24.22
C HIS A 169 -6.38 -8.88 -24.57
N ALA A 170 -6.63 -7.86 -23.75
CA ALA A 170 -6.11 -6.50 -23.90
C ALA A 170 -4.65 -6.36 -23.42
N GLN A 171 -4.04 -7.43 -22.92
CA GLN A 171 -2.61 -7.49 -22.58
C GLN A 171 -1.96 -8.75 -23.17
N PRO A 172 -0.68 -8.71 -23.56
CA PRO A 172 0.02 -9.86 -24.09
C PRO A 172 0.32 -10.91 -23.02
N ASP A 173 0.66 -12.10 -23.49
CA ASP A 173 1.36 -13.13 -22.74
C ASP A 173 2.57 -13.63 -23.55
N GLN A 174 3.27 -14.63 -23.00
CA GLN A 174 4.50 -15.16 -23.60
C GLN A 174 4.28 -15.79 -24.99
N THR A 175 3.04 -16.07 -25.40
CA THR A 175 2.72 -16.77 -26.65
C THR A 175 2.51 -15.84 -27.84
N VAL A 176 2.26 -14.54 -27.63
CA VAL A 176 1.77 -13.65 -28.70
C VAL A 176 2.85 -13.20 -29.70
N GLY A 177 4.13 -13.49 -29.43
CA GLY A 177 5.24 -13.07 -30.30
C GLY A 177 5.58 -11.59 -30.16
N SER A 178 5.95 -10.91 -31.24
CA SER A 178 6.47 -9.52 -31.21
C SER A 178 5.43 -8.43 -30.96
N THR A 179 4.15 -8.76 -31.19
CA THR A 179 3.01 -7.89 -30.88
C THR A 179 1.77 -8.74 -30.62
N ASN A 180 0.86 -8.25 -29.77
CA ASN A 180 -0.44 -8.87 -29.54
C ASN A 180 -1.47 -8.54 -30.64
N LEU A 181 -1.15 -7.69 -31.61
CA LEU A 181 -2.03 -7.47 -32.78
C LEU A 181 -2.01 -8.71 -33.69
N LYS A 182 -3.17 -9.15 -34.20
CA LYS A 182 -3.27 -10.25 -35.18
C LYS A 182 -2.46 -9.93 -36.43
N ASP A 183 -1.90 -10.96 -37.06
CA ASP A 183 -1.12 -10.79 -38.28
C ASP A 183 -2.04 -10.29 -39.41
N GLY A 184 -1.68 -9.16 -40.03
CA GLY A 184 -2.46 -8.53 -41.10
C GLY A 184 -3.56 -7.58 -40.64
N TYR A 185 -3.76 -7.39 -39.33
CA TYR A 185 -4.81 -6.52 -38.78
C TYR A 185 -4.39 -5.04 -38.66
N GLU A 186 -3.30 -4.62 -39.29
CA GLU A 186 -2.85 -3.24 -39.25
C GLU A 186 -3.85 -2.27 -39.89
N ASP A 187 -4.51 -2.67 -41.00
CA ASP A 187 -5.53 -1.85 -41.67
C ASP A 187 -6.78 -1.73 -40.81
N GLU A 188 -7.29 -2.85 -40.27
CA GLU A 188 -8.47 -2.88 -39.41
C GLU A 188 -8.27 -2.06 -38.13
N PHE A 189 -7.07 -2.10 -37.55
CA PHE A 189 -6.77 -1.31 -36.36
C PHE A 189 -6.67 0.19 -36.67
N ALA A 190 -6.00 0.55 -37.78
CA ALA A 190 -5.93 1.94 -38.24
C ALA A 190 -7.33 2.50 -38.59
N ASP A 191 -8.16 1.69 -39.25
CA ASP A 191 -9.54 2.00 -39.63
C ASP A 191 -10.41 2.26 -38.40
N TYR A 192 -10.31 1.41 -37.37
CA TYR A 192 -11.00 1.61 -36.08
C TYR A 192 -10.62 2.94 -35.40
N LEU A 193 -9.31 3.25 -35.33
CA LEU A 193 -8.87 4.51 -34.76
C LEU A 193 -9.39 5.71 -35.56
N ALA A 194 -9.37 5.63 -36.89
CA ALA A 194 -9.88 6.67 -37.76
C ALA A 194 -11.40 6.88 -37.61
N ASP A 195 -12.18 5.80 -37.45
CA ASP A 195 -13.62 5.87 -37.17
C ASP A 195 -13.91 6.60 -35.85
N VAL A 196 -13.16 6.28 -34.78
CA VAL A 196 -13.30 6.96 -33.48
C VAL A 196 -12.98 8.45 -33.61
N LEU A 197 -11.90 8.81 -34.31
CA LEU A 197 -11.50 10.20 -34.54
C LEU A 197 -12.56 10.96 -35.35
N GLU A 198 -13.09 10.33 -36.40
CA GLU A 198 -14.14 10.92 -37.25
C GLU A 198 -15.45 11.14 -36.46
N HIS A 199 -15.85 10.18 -35.63
CA HIS A 199 -17.02 10.32 -34.76
C HIS A 199 -16.89 11.53 -33.84
N PHE A 200 -15.80 11.65 -33.08
CA PHE A 200 -15.63 12.78 -32.16
C PHE A 200 -15.45 14.12 -32.90
N GLN A 201 -14.87 14.12 -34.11
CA GLN A 201 -14.86 15.31 -34.95
C GLN A 201 -16.28 15.77 -35.34
N GLN A 202 -17.18 14.84 -35.66
CA GLN A 202 -18.59 15.15 -35.97
C GLN A 202 -19.35 15.70 -34.75
N GLU A 203 -18.99 15.28 -33.55
CA GLU A 203 -19.51 15.82 -32.27
C GLU A 203 -18.85 17.14 -31.84
N GLY A 204 -17.92 17.69 -32.63
CA GLY A 204 -17.24 18.96 -32.34
C GLY A 204 -16.05 18.84 -31.38
N LEU A 205 -15.61 17.62 -31.08
CA LEU A 205 -14.46 17.27 -30.24
C LEU A 205 -13.31 16.73 -31.11
N ARG A 206 -12.89 17.49 -32.11
CA ARG A 206 -11.76 17.11 -32.97
C ARG A 206 -10.50 16.85 -32.15
N PHE A 207 -9.93 15.66 -32.31
CA PHE A 207 -8.61 15.31 -31.80
C PHE A 207 -7.51 15.85 -32.71
N ASP A 208 -6.60 16.63 -32.15
CA ASP A 208 -5.45 17.17 -32.88
C ASP A 208 -4.34 16.12 -33.00
N TYR A 209 -4.26 15.17 -32.07
CA TYR A 209 -3.29 14.06 -32.10
C TYR A 209 -3.91 12.70 -31.75
N ILE A 210 -3.31 11.64 -32.29
CA ILE A 210 -3.58 10.24 -31.94
C ILE A 210 -2.25 9.52 -31.64
N SER A 211 -2.17 8.82 -30.51
CA SER A 211 -1.08 7.90 -30.18
C SER A 211 -1.58 6.46 -30.29
N PRO A 212 -1.24 5.73 -31.36
CA PRO A 212 -1.75 4.37 -31.60
C PRO A 212 -1.04 3.28 -30.78
N ILE A 213 0.03 3.65 -30.06
CA ILE A 213 0.94 2.71 -29.40
C ILE A 213 1.41 3.36 -28.09
N ASN A 214 1.36 2.61 -26.99
CA ASN A 214 1.89 3.04 -25.69
C ASN A 214 3.00 2.10 -25.21
N GLU A 215 4.15 2.66 -24.86
CA GLU A 215 5.31 1.95 -24.30
C GLU A 215 5.65 0.61 -24.99
N PRO A 216 5.93 0.63 -26.30
CA PRO A 216 6.07 -0.60 -27.09
C PRO A 216 7.23 -1.49 -26.62
N THR A 217 8.20 -0.88 -25.93
CA THR A 217 9.37 -1.56 -25.35
C THR A 217 9.09 -2.21 -24.01
N TRP A 218 8.09 -1.79 -23.25
CA TRP A 218 7.83 -2.37 -21.93
C TRP A 218 7.41 -3.84 -22.05
N ASP A 219 7.70 -4.65 -21.03
CA ASP A 219 7.21 -6.03 -21.01
C ASP A 219 5.79 -6.06 -20.41
N TRP A 220 4.80 -5.99 -21.30
CA TRP A 220 3.39 -5.99 -20.94
C TRP A 220 2.83 -7.39 -20.56
N ASN A 221 3.67 -8.44 -20.47
CA ASN A 221 3.22 -9.79 -20.13
C ASN A 221 2.56 -9.83 -18.75
N LYS A 222 1.24 -10.07 -18.72
CA LYS A 222 0.44 -10.17 -17.47
C LYS A 222 0.60 -8.94 -16.55
N ALA A 223 0.72 -7.74 -17.11
CA ALA A 223 0.99 -6.51 -16.38
C ALA A 223 -0.15 -6.02 -15.45
N GLY A 224 -1.36 -6.57 -15.59
CA GLY A 224 -2.51 -6.19 -14.76
C GLY A 224 -3.15 -4.86 -15.18
N GLN A 225 -2.95 -4.48 -16.45
CA GLN A 225 -3.59 -3.36 -17.13
C GLN A 225 -3.59 -3.62 -18.65
N GLU A 226 -4.36 -2.86 -19.43
CA GLU A 226 -4.26 -2.90 -20.89
C GLU A 226 -2.84 -2.52 -21.34
N GLY A 227 -2.32 -3.18 -22.37
CA GLY A 227 -0.98 -2.92 -22.89
C GLY A 227 -0.70 -3.76 -24.12
N ASN A 228 0.20 -3.29 -24.99
CA ASN A 228 0.69 -4.10 -26.11
C ASN A 228 2.13 -3.76 -26.43
N ARG A 229 2.95 -4.79 -26.66
CA ARG A 229 4.32 -4.61 -27.17
C ARG A 229 4.29 -4.51 -28.69
N TYR A 230 5.21 -3.73 -29.24
CA TYR A 230 5.44 -3.65 -30.69
C TYR A 230 6.93 -3.58 -30.94
N ASN A 231 7.47 -4.55 -31.67
CA ASN A 231 8.82 -4.37 -32.18
C ASN A 231 8.82 -3.22 -33.21
N ASN A 232 10.00 -2.70 -33.55
CA ASN A 232 10.13 -1.56 -34.45
C ASN A 232 9.44 -1.79 -35.80
N ASP A 233 9.41 -3.01 -36.34
CA ASP A 233 8.80 -3.28 -37.65
C ASP A 233 7.28 -3.34 -37.56
N ASP A 234 6.73 -3.93 -36.49
CA ASP A 234 5.29 -3.92 -36.19
C ASP A 234 4.79 -2.49 -35.99
N MET A 235 5.52 -1.69 -35.20
CA MET A 235 5.23 -0.28 -34.94
C MET A 235 5.19 0.53 -36.25
N LYS A 236 6.16 0.35 -37.15
CA LYS A 236 6.21 1.06 -38.43
C LYS A 236 5.00 0.75 -39.30
N ARG A 237 4.55 -0.51 -39.34
CA ARG A 237 3.36 -0.90 -40.11
C ARG A 237 2.12 -0.18 -39.60
N VAL A 238 1.89 -0.19 -38.28
CA VAL A 238 0.75 0.51 -37.67
C VAL A 238 0.79 2.02 -37.92
N VAL A 239 1.97 2.65 -37.76
CA VAL A 239 2.12 4.11 -37.97
C VAL A 239 1.85 4.51 -39.42
N LEU A 240 2.42 3.79 -40.39
CA LEU A 240 2.23 4.09 -41.81
C LEU A 240 0.79 3.82 -42.26
N GLU A 241 0.17 2.76 -41.75
CA GLU A 241 -1.21 2.41 -42.09
C GLU A 241 -2.21 3.42 -41.52
N LEU A 242 -2.04 3.82 -40.26
CA LEU A 242 -2.81 4.93 -39.68
C LEU A 242 -2.61 6.23 -40.45
N TYR A 243 -1.37 6.55 -40.84
CA TYR A 243 -1.11 7.76 -41.62
C TYR A 243 -1.85 7.73 -42.97
N ARG A 244 -1.84 6.60 -43.67
CA ARG A 244 -2.59 6.42 -44.92
C ARG A 244 -4.09 6.67 -44.73
N GLN A 245 -4.70 6.03 -43.72
CA GLN A 245 -6.12 6.16 -43.41
C GLN A 245 -6.52 7.61 -43.05
N LEU A 246 -5.70 8.31 -42.26
CA LEU A 246 -5.91 9.72 -41.94
C LEU A 246 -5.90 10.60 -43.19
N GLN A 247 -4.94 10.37 -44.11
CA GLN A 247 -4.86 11.12 -45.37
C GLN A 247 -6.05 10.82 -46.31
N GLU A 248 -6.44 9.56 -46.46
CA GLU A 248 -7.55 9.18 -47.33
C GLU A 248 -8.90 9.71 -46.86
N ARG A 249 -9.10 9.79 -45.54
CA ARG A 249 -10.31 10.33 -44.91
C ARG A 249 -10.26 11.86 -44.74
N GLY A 250 -9.12 12.50 -45.02
CA GLY A 250 -8.95 13.95 -44.88
C GLY A 250 -9.00 14.44 -43.43
N LEU A 251 -8.58 13.61 -42.48
CA LEU A 251 -8.49 13.97 -41.06
C LEU A 251 -7.18 14.73 -40.80
N GLU A 252 -7.27 15.91 -40.19
CA GLU A 252 -6.11 16.76 -39.86
C GLU A 252 -5.31 16.28 -38.64
N THR A 253 -5.77 15.21 -37.98
CA THR A 253 -5.13 14.62 -36.79
C THR A 253 -3.71 14.16 -37.10
N GLN A 254 -2.75 14.48 -36.23
CA GLN A 254 -1.35 14.07 -36.36
C GLN A 254 -1.02 12.86 -35.47
N ILE A 255 -0.05 12.05 -35.86
CA ILE A 255 0.38 10.90 -35.05
C ILE A 255 1.38 11.34 -33.97
N SER A 256 1.21 10.83 -32.75
CA SER A 256 2.21 10.85 -31.68
C SER A 256 2.80 9.46 -31.54
N ALA A 257 4.11 9.32 -31.68
CA ALA A 257 4.80 8.03 -31.61
C ALA A 257 6.27 8.22 -31.20
N PRO A 258 6.92 7.19 -30.64
CA PRO A 258 6.37 5.88 -30.31
C PRO A 258 5.66 5.80 -28.94
N ASP A 259 5.60 6.91 -28.19
CA ASP A 259 5.29 6.91 -26.74
C ASP A 259 6.18 5.88 -26.01
N GLY A 260 7.48 5.96 -26.28
CA GLY A 260 8.47 5.04 -25.72
C GLY A 260 8.59 5.17 -24.21
N VAL A 261 8.72 4.03 -23.51
CA VAL A 261 8.73 3.94 -22.03
C VAL A 261 9.83 4.75 -21.35
N GLU A 262 11.01 4.86 -21.95
CA GLU A 262 12.12 5.62 -21.40
C GLU A 262 13.03 6.18 -22.50
N ILE A 263 13.72 7.29 -22.19
CA ILE A 263 14.59 8.00 -23.13
C ILE A 263 15.68 7.07 -23.72
N THR A 264 16.22 6.15 -22.92
CA THR A 264 17.36 5.31 -23.35
C THR A 264 16.99 4.37 -24.51
N ALA A 265 15.72 3.93 -24.59
CA ALA A 265 15.24 3.12 -25.70
C ALA A 265 15.09 3.91 -27.01
N LEU A 266 14.97 5.24 -26.94
CA LEU A 266 14.84 6.10 -28.12
C LEU A 266 16.15 6.26 -28.88
N LEU A 267 17.27 6.27 -28.15
CA LEU A 267 18.60 6.62 -28.66
C LEU A 267 19.08 5.62 -29.70
N ASP A 268 19.88 6.12 -30.64
CA ASP A 268 20.67 5.28 -31.52
C ASP A 268 21.67 4.45 -30.69
N ASP A 269 22.00 3.24 -31.14
CA ASP A 269 22.88 2.34 -30.38
C ASP A 269 24.28 2.98 -30.10
N ASP A 270 24.81 3.84 -30.99
CA ASP A 270 26.08 4.56 -30.79
C ASP A 270 25.98 5.67 -29.73
N VAL A 271 24.84 6.34 -29.64
CA VAL A 271 24.57 7.37 -28.61
C VAL A 271 24.31 6.71 -27.27
N TYR A 272 23.50 5.64 -27.24
CA TYR A 272 23.28 4.82 -26.06
C TYR A 272 24.61 4.28 -25.50
N LYS A 273 25.51 3.79 -26.37
CA LYS A 273 26.83 3.32 -25.95
C LYS A 273 27.67 4.40 -25.28
N THR A 274 27.57 5.64 -25.76
CA THR A 274 28.25 6.78 -25.14
C THR A 274 27.74 7.04 -23.72
N PHE A 275 26.42 6.91 -23.50
CA PHE A 275 25.79 7.12 -22.20
C PHE A 275 25.99 5.95 -21.23
N ALA A 276 25.58 4.74 -21.63
CA ALA A 276 25.46 3.58 -20.74
C ALA A 276 26.71 2.68 -20.73
N ASN A 277 27.72 2.97 -21.57
CA ASN A 277 28.90 2.11 -21.77
C ASN A 277 28.53 0.64 -22.09
N GLN A 278 27.46 0.46 -22.84
CA GLN A 278 26.94 -0.84 -23.29
C GLN A 278 26.66 -0.75 -24.80
N ASP A 279 26.90 -1.83 -25.55
CA ASP A 279 26.81 -1.76 -27.02
C ASP A 279 25.41 -1.43 -27.56
N ARG A 280 24.35 -1.73 -26.81
CA ARG A 280 22.95 -1.49 -27.18
C ARG A 280 22.04 -1.59 -25.97
N TYR A 281 20.87 -0.95 -26.05
CA TYR A 281 19.81 -1.12 -25.06
C TYR A 281 19.26 -2.57 -25.10
N THR A 282 18.94 -3.15 -23.94
CA THR A 282 18.45 -4.53 -23.81
C THR A 282 17.26 -4.71 -22.86
N GLY A 283 16.73 -3.62 -22.29
CA GLY A 283 15.61 -3.67 -21.34
C GLY A 283 14.25 -3.98 -21.99
N GLY A 284 13.28 -4.35 -21.14
CA GLY A 284 11.90 -4.65 -21.54
C GLY A 284 11.78 -5.77 -22.59
N SER A 285 10.82 -5.65 -23.50
CA SER A 285 10.54 -6.60 -24.58
C SER A 285 11.73 -6.87 -25.52
N ASN A 286 12.76 -6.02 -25.51
CA ASN A 286 13.99 -6.25 -26.26
C ASN A 286 14.78 -7.48 -25.74
N SER A 287 14.62 -7.84 -24.46
CA SER A 287 15.23 -9.03 -23.88
C SER A 287 14.58 -10.33 -24.36
N LEU A 288 13.39 -10.27 -24.95
CA LEU A 288 12.66 -11.45 -25.43
C LEU A 288 13.24 -12.03 -26.72
N GLY A 289 14.08 -11.27 -27.44
CA GLY A 289 14.63 -11.69 -28.74
C GLY A 289 13.60 -11.75 -29.87
N LEU A 290 12.45 -11.08 -29.71
CA LEU A 290 11.31 -11.07 -30.64
C LEU A 290 11.33 -9.89 -31.62
N GLY A 291 12.53 -9.36 -31.93
CA GLY A 291 12.72 -8.19 -32.79
C GLY A 291 13.44 -7.04 -32.07
N LYS A 292 13.55 -5.91 -32.76
CA LYS A 292 14.15 -4.67 -32.23
C LYS A 292 13.10 -3.88 -31.47
N TYR A 293 13.41 -3.38 -30.27
CA TYR A 293 12.53 -2.48 -29.47
C TYR A 293 13.36 -1.29 -28.94
N ARG A 294 14.09 -0.64 -29.83
CA ARG A 294 15.06 0.43 -29.52
C ARG A 294 15.44 1.21 -30.79
N GLU A 295 16.24 2.27 -30.67
CA GLU A 295 16.63 3.15 -31.77
C GLU A 295 15.42 3.82 -32.46
N TYR A 296 14.40 4.22 -31.68
CA TYR A 296 13.19 4.79 -32.23
C TYR A 296 13.43 6.11 -32.98
N ILE A 297 14.37 6.94 -32.54
CA ILE A 297 14.73 8.19 -33.23
C ILE A 297 15.21 7.89 -34.65
N LYS A 298 16.14 6.94 -34.78
CA LYS A 298 16.69 6.51 -36.06
C LYS A 298 15.66 5.93 -37.00
N ASP A 299 14.78 5.08 -36.48
CA ASP A 299 13.79 4.41 -37.32
C ASP A 299 12.67 5.38 -37.75
N LEU A 300 12.21 6.26 -36.87
CA LEU A 300 11.09 7.17 -37.17
C LEU A 300 11.53 8.44 -37.89
N LEU A 301 12.70 9.02 -37.58
CA LEU A 301 13.18 10.24 -38.24
C LEU A 301 14.16 9.97 -39.38
N GLY A 302 14.76 8.79 -39.45
CA GLY A 302 15.69 8.40 -40.52
C GLY A 302 15.00 7.94 -41.80
N ASP A 303 13.74 7.54 -41.73
CA ASP A 303 12.91 7.21 -42.88
C ASP A 303 11.98 8.39 -43.24
N PRO A 304 12.00 8.91 -44.49
CA PRO A 304 11.19 10.06 -44.86
C PRO A 304 9.69 9.88 -44.69
N ALA A 305 9.14 8.69 -44.95
CA ALA A 305 7.70 8.44 -44.87
C ALA A 305 7.25 8.36 -43.41
N LEU A 306 8.01 7.68 -42.54
CA LEU A 306 7.73 7.65 -41.11
C LEU A 306 7.90 9.02 -40.47
N LYS A 307 8.93 9.77 -40.87
CA LYS A 307 9.19 11.13 -40.39
C LYS A 307 8.02 12.06 -40.71
N GLU A 308 7.48 11.96 -41.92
CA GLU A 308 6.28 12.70 -42.32
C GLU A 308 5.07 12.25 -41.49
N ALA A 309 4.86 10.94 -41.34
CA ALA A 309 3.74 10.37 -40.60
C ALA A 309 3.68 10.83 -39.14
N VAL A 310 4.83 10.91 -38.45
CA VAL A 310 4.91 11.38 -37.04
C VAL A 310 5.05 12.90 -36.92
N GLY A 311 5.07 13.63 -38.04
CA GLY A 311 5.18 15.10 -38.04
C GLY A 311 6.54 15.63 -37.58
N ASN A 312 7.63 14.93 -37.91
CA ASN A 312 9.01 15.26 -37.51
C ASN A 312 9.16 15.41 -35.99
N LYS A 313 8.51 14.52 -35.24
CA LYS A 313 8.41 14.57 -33.78
C LYS A 313 8.60 13.18 -33.18
N ILE A 314 9.26 13.12 -32.03
CA ILE A 314 9.38 11.92 -31.20
C ILE A 314 8.70 12.17 -29.86
N ALA A 315 7.79 11.28 -29.47
CA ALA A 315 7.10 11.29 -28.20
C ALA A 315 7.59 10.14 -27.31
N SER A 316 7.85 10.40 -26.04
CA SER A 316 8.31 9.40 -25.08
C SER A 316 8.08 9.83 -23.65
N HIS A 317 8.08 8.85 -22.77
CA HIS A 317 7.94 8.98 -21.36
C HIS A 317 9.29 9.22 -20.70
N SER A 318 9.27 9.90 -19.55
CA SER A 318 10.49 10.25 -18.81
C SER A 318 10.76 9.33 -17.62
N TYR A 319 10.16 8.13 -17.59
CA TYR A 319 10.41 7.14 -16.54
C TYR A 319 11.91 6.81 -16.42
N TRP A 320 12.36 6.62 -15.18
CA TRP A 320 13.76 6.34 -14.83
C TRP A 320 14.79 7.35 -15.36
N SER A 321 14.39 8.60 -15.62
CA SER A 321 15.28 9.65 -16.14
C SER A 321 15.45 10.86 -15.20
N ASP A 322 14.96 10.76 -13.98
CA ASP A 322 14.68 11.86 -13.05
C ASP A 322 15.73 12.03 -11.94
N TYR A 323 16.87 11.35 -12.07
CA TYR A 323 17.98 11.38 -11.12
C TYR A 323 19.33 11.61 -11.81
N SER A 324 20.34 11.96 -11.02
CA SER A 324 21.72 12.13 -11.48
C SER A 324 22.68 11.46 -10.51
N ASN A 325 23.30 10.36 -10.94
CA ASN A 325 24.32 9.65 -10.17
C ASN A 325 25.69 9.80 -10.85
N PRO A 326 26.82 9.75 -10.12
CA PRO A 326 28.14 9.72 -10.73
C PRO A 326 28.28 8.57 -11.75
N GLY A 327 28.40 8.92 -13.04
CA GLY A 327 28.49 7.96 -14.14
C GLY A 327 27.16 7.49 -14.73
N ASP A 328 26.01 8.02 -14.27
CA ASP A 328 24.67 7.78 -14.82
C ASP A 328 23.83 9.07 -14.60
N ASP A 329 24.20 10.14 -15.32
CA ASP A 329 23.50 11.43 -15.25
C ASP A 329 22.29 11.45 -16.19
N ARG A 330 21.16 10.95 -15.69
CA ARG A 330 19.93 10.87 -16.47
C ARG A 330 19.18 12.20 -16.53
N LEU A 331 19.37 13.07 -15.56
CA LEU A 331 18.70 14.35 -15.49
C LEU A 331 19.32 15.39 -16.45
N GLY A 332 20.65 15.45 -16.55
CA GLY A 332 21.37 16.40 -17.41
C GLY A 332 21.85 15.78 -18.73
N GLU A 333 22.90 14.96 -18.65
CA GLU A 333 23.62 14.39 -19.80
C GLU A 333 22.71 13.60 -20.75
N LEU A 334 21.86 12.71 -20.23
CA LEU A 334 20.95 11.91 -21.08
C LEU A 334 20.02 12.78 -21.93
N ARG A 335 19.56 13.91 -21.41
CA ARG A 335 18.69 14.86 -22.13
C ARG A 335 19.45 15.65 -23.19
N ASP A 336 20.70 16.01 -22.93
CA ASP A 336 21.57 16.62 -23.95
C ASP A 336 21.84 15.65 -25.10
N LEU A 337 22.10 14.38 -24.78
CA LEU A 337 22.30 13.32 -25.76
C LEU A 337 21.04 13.05 -26.57
N LEU A 338 19.86 13.01 -25.93
CA LEU A 338 18.58 12.92 -26.61
C LEU A 338 18.41 14.05 -27.62
N HIS A 339 18.62 15.31 -27.19
CA HIS A 339 18.48 16.46 -28.07
C HIS A 339 19.48 16.38 -29.25
N ALA A 340 20.76 16.09 -28.98
CA ALA A 340 21.77 15.94 -30.02
C ALA A 340 21.45 14.81 -31.01
N ASN A 341 20.91 13.69 -30.53
CA ASN A 341 20.50 12.56 -31.37
C ASN A 341 19.34 12.95 -32.29
N LEU A 342 18.36 13.75 -31.83
CA LEU A 342 17.29 14.27 -32.69
C LEU A 342 17.84 15.18 -33.79
N MET A 343 18.74 16.10 -33.42
CA MET A 343 19.34 17.06 -34.36
C MET A 343 20.21 16.40 -35.44
N LYS A 344 20.73 15.18 -35.18
CA LYS A 344 21.42 14.34 -36.19
C LYS A 344 20.52 14.05 -37.40
N TYR A 345 19.21 13.93 -37.19
CA TYR A 345 18.23 13.59 -38.22
C TYR A 345 17.54 14.82 -38.81
N ASP A 346 17.16 15.78 -37.97
CA ASP A 346 16.61 17.06 -38.43
C ASP A 346 16.79 18.15 -37.35
N PRO A 347 17.39 19.30 -37.66
CA PRO A 347 17.47 20.45 -36.75
C PRO A 347 16.10 21.00 -36.29
N GLN A 348 15.02 20.67 -36.99
CA GLN A 348 13.65 21.06 -36.65
C GLN A 348 12.86 19.94 -35.96
N ALA A 349 13.48 18.78 -35.68
CA ALA A 349 12.80 17.69 -35.00
C ALA A 349 12.33 18.12 -33.61
N LYS A 350 11.08 17.78 -33.25
CA LYS A 350 10.50 18.08 -31.94
C LYS A 350 10.58 16.87 -31.00
N TYR A 351 10.75 17.16 -29.72
CA TYR A 351 10.59 16.18 -28.64
C TYR A 351 9.35 16.49 -27.80
N TRP A 352 8.53 15.48 -27.53
CA TRP A 352 7.42 15.55 -26.59
C TRP A 352 7.67 14.59 -25.42
N MET A 353 7.62 15.12 -24.20
CA MET A 353 7.47 14.29 -23.02
C MET A 353 5.97 14.02 -22.85
N SER A 354 5.52 12.83 -23.28
CA SER A 354 4.09 12.49 -23.40
C SER A 354 3.50 11.79 -22.19
N GLU A 355 4.32 11.35 -21.24
CA GLU A 355 3.85 10.76 -20.00
C GLU A 355 4.91 10.73 -18.90
N TYR A 356 4.51 11.10 -17.69
CA TYR A 356 5.32 10.87 -16.50
C TYR A 356 4.47 10.91 -15.23
N CYS A 357 4.87 10.09 -14.27
CA CYS A 357 4.59 10.22 -12.85
C CYS A 357 5.78 9.65 -12.04
N ILE A 358 5.80 9.82 -10.71
CA ILE A 358 6.90 9.31 -9.90
C ILE A 358 6.72 7.80 -9.73
N LEU A 359 7.60 7.01 -10.35
CA LEU A 359 7.61 5.55 -10.21
C LEU A 359 8.78 5.05 -9.34
N GLY A 360 8.82 3.73 -9.16
CA GLY A 360 9.99 2.99 -8.67
C GLY A 360 10.11 3.03 -7.17
N SER A 361 11.32 3.13 -6.63
CA SER A 361 11.51 3.22 -5.18
C SER A 361 10.91 4.50 -4.58
N TYR A 362 10.67 5.54 -5.38
CA TYR A 362 10.10 6.82 -4.92
C TYR A 362 8.58 6.89 -5.08
N GLY A 363 7.98 6.00 -5.87
CA GLY A 363 6.56 6.02 -6.20
C GLY A 363 5.61 5.61 -5.06
N PRO A 364 5.86 4.52 -4.30
CA PRO A 364 4.97 4.08 -3.23
C PRO A 364 4.66 5.16 -2.18
N GLY A 365 3.41 5.17 -1.71
CA GLY A 365 2.89 6.10 -0.71
C GLY A 365 2.38 7.40 -1.35
N ARG A 366 1.10 7.68 -1.14
CA ARG A 366 0.44 8.94 -1.50
C ARG A 366 1.08 10.08 -0.72
N ASP A 367 1.51 11.11 -1.44
CA ASP A 367 2.12 12.30 -0.86
C ASP A 367 1.57 13.56 -1.52
N LEU A 368 0.85 14.36 -0.72
CA LEU A 368 0.25 15.61 -1.16
C LEU A 368 1.21 16.80 -1.01
N GLY A 369 2.41 16.60 -0.44
CA GLY A 369 3.34 17.62 0.00
C GLY A 369 4.31 18.14 -1.06
N ILE A 370 5.17 19.06 -0.64
CA ILE A 370 6.06 19.85 -1.53
C ILE A 370 7.24 19.06 -2.10
N ASP A 371 7.69 17.99 -1.43
CA ASP A 371 8.86 17.23 -1.85
C ASP A 371 8.70 16.54 -3.21
N PRO A 372 7.62 15.76 -3.47
CA PRO A 372 7.38 15.23 -4.81
C PRO A 372 7.12 16.36 -5.82
N ALA A 373 6.51 17.47 -5.41
CA ALA A 373 6.27 18.59 -6.31
C ALA A 373 7.56 19.27 -6.81
N LEU A 374 8.58 19.42 -5.96
CA LEU A 374 9.90 19.92 -6.35
C LEU A 374 10.64 18.92 -7.24
N HIS A 375 10.49 17.62 -6.96
CA HIS A 375 11.02 16.55 -7.81
C HIS A 375 10.47 16.67 -9.25
N ILE A 376 9.15 16.80 -9.39
CA ILE A 376 8.49 16.99 -10.68
C ILE A 376 8.91 18.30 -11.36
N ALA A 377 8.91 19.41 -10.63
CA ALA A 377 9.27 20.72 -11.20
C ALA A 377 10.70 20.74 -11.76
N ARG A 378 11.62 20.03 -11.09
CA ARG A 378 12.97 19.83 -11.57
C ARG A 378 12.97 19.02 -12.87
N THR A 379 12.28 17.89 -12.95
CA THR A 379 12.17 17.09 -14.18
C THR A 379 11.61 17.91 -15.34
N ILE A 380 10.50 18.65 -15.14
CA ILE A 380 9.92 19.58 -16.13
C ILE A 380 10.98 20.58 -16.63
N HIS A 381 11.71 21.22 -15.70
CA HIS A 381 12.74 22.19 -16.06
C HIS A 381 13.81 21.59 -16.97
N PHE A 382 14.32 20.39 -16.65
CA PHE A 382 15.36 19.73 -17.42
C PHE A 382 14.85 19.24 -18.78
N ASP A 383 13.63 18.70 -18.87
CA ASP A 383 12.99 18.35 -20.15
C ASP A 383 12.90 19.57 -21.07
N LEU A 384 12.44 20.70 -20.54
CA LEU A 384 12.26 21.93 -21.32
C LEU A 384 13.59 22.61 -21.69
N THR A 385 14.63 22.53 -20.86
CA THR A 385 15.86 23.31 -21.07
C THR A 385 17.02 22.54 -21.69
N ARG A 386 17.06 21.20 -21.51
CA ARG A 386 18.14 20.32 -22.01
C ARG A 386 17.67 19.46 -23.17
N ALA A 387 16.52 18.78 -23.02
CA ALA A 387 15.95 17.98 -24.11
C ALA A 387 15.21 18.84 -25.17
N ASN A 388 15.02 20.13 -24.90
CA ASN A 388 14.19 21.04 -25.72
C ASN A 388 12.78 20.48 -25.97
N ALA A 389 12.17 19.87 -24.94
CA ALA A 389 10.80 19.38 -25.02
C ALA A 389 9.84 20.52 -25.40
N SER A 390 8.96 20.24 -26.36
CA SER A 390 7.89 21.14 -26.81
C SER A 390 6.56 20.83 -26.12
N ALA A 391 6.42 19.66 -25.49
CA ALA A 391 5.27 19.32 -24.66
C ALA A 391 5.70 18.56 -23.40
N TRP A 392 4.90 18.68 -22.35
CA TRP A 392 5.08 17.94 -21.10
C TRP A 392 3.72 17.49 -20.54
N GLN A 393 3.52 16.18 -20.44
CA GLN A 393 2.21 15.59 -20.15
C GLN A 393 2.30 14.62 -18.97
N TRP A 394 1.52 14.87 -17.92
CA TRP A 394 1.38 13.98 -16.78
C TRP A 394 0.68 12.68 -17.17
N TRP A 395 0.87 11.63 -16.37
CA TRP A 395 0.06 10.41 -16.43
C TRP A 395 -1.37 10.67 -15.89
N THR A 396 -1.87 9.88 -14.92
CA THR A 396 -3.23 10.00 -14.40
C THR A 396 -3.50 11.32 -13.70
N ALA A 397 -4.46 12.09 -14.20
CA ALA A 397 -4.86 13.35 -13.58
C ALA A 397 -5.42 13.15 -12.17
N VAL A 398 -6.23 12.09 -11.98
CA VAL A 398 -6.78 11.70 -10.68
C VAL A 398 -6.35 10.28 -10.34
N SER A 399 -5.90 10.05 -9.10
CA SER A 399 -5.55 8.71 -8.61
C SER A 399 -6.28 8.38 -7.31
N LYS A 400 -6.58 7.10 -7.12
CA LYS A 400 -7.07 6.57 -5.83
C LYS A 400 -6.03 5.72 -5.11
N GLU A 401 -4.90 5.48 -5.75
CA GLU A 401 -3.90 4.54 -5.28
C GLU A 401 -3.01 5.22 -4.22
N ASP A 402 -2.46 4.43 -3.30
CA ASP A 402 -1.46 4.88 -2.34
C ASP A 402 -0.08 4.99 -3.02
N TYR A 403 0.01 5.86 -4.03
CA TYR A 403 1.13 5.98 -4.94
C TYR A 403 1.26 7.41 -5.47
N LYS A 404 2.45 7.87 -5.88
CA LYS A 404 2.73 9.24 -6.37
C LYS A 404 2.40 9.45 -7.86
N ASP A 405 1.24 8.98 -8.29
CA ASP A 405 0.76 8.98 -9.68
C ASP A 405 -0.35 10.00 -9.99
N GLY A 406 -1.03 10.55 -8.98
CA GLY A 406 -2.12 11.51 -9.14
C GLY A 406 -1.71 12.97 -9.00
N LEU A 407 -2.20 13.85 -9.87
CA LEU A 407 -2.21 15.30 -9.57
C LEU A 407 -3.25 15.62 -8.49
N ILE A 408 -4.39 14.94 -8.54
CA ILE A 408 -5.47 14.99 -7.55
C ILE A 408 -5.69 13.57 -7.03
N TYR A 409 -5.94 13.43 -5.73
CA TYR A 409 -6.25 12.15 -5.11
C TYR A 409 -7.72 12.06 -4.68
N THR A 410 -8.20 10.83 -4.58
CA THR A 410 -9.51 10.51 -4.02
C THR A 410 -9.45 9.22 -3.20
N ASP A 411 -10.28 9.15 -2.17
CA ASP A 411 -10.54 7.93 -1.37
C ASP A 411 -11.79 7.18 -1.87
N TYR A 412 -12.46 7.72 -2.90
CA TYR A 412 -13.63 7.12 -3.53
C TYR A 412 -13.27 5.77 -4.19
N ASN A 413 -13.99 4.70 -3.82
CA ASN A 413 -13.80 3.38 -4.39
C ASN A 413 -15.04 2.85 -5.12
N ASN A 414 -16.23 3.10 -4.59
CA ASN A 414 -17.50 2.59 -5.08
C ASN A 414 -18.58 3.68 -5.11
N PRO A 415 -19.60 3.56 -5.99
CA PRO A 415 -20.76 4.45 -5.96
C PRO A 415 -21.42 4.47 -4.57
N GLY A 416 -21.59 5.67 -4.02
CA GLY A 416 -22.11 5.89 -2.66
C GLY A 416 -21.05 6.29 -1.64
N ASP A 417 -19.76 6.06 -1.92
CA ASP A 417 -18.65 6.56 -1.10
C ASP A 417 -18.58 8.10 -1.14
N GLU A 418 -17.90 8.69 -0.15
CA GLU A 418 -17.61 10.13 -0.15
C GLU A 418 -16.74 10.49 -1.36
N GLN A 419 -17.17 11.53 -2.09
CA GLN A 419 -16.44 12.06 -3.25
C GLN A 419 -15.36 13.04 -2.77
N THR A 420 -14.22 12.50 -2.36
CA THR A 420 -13.09 13.31 -1.87
C THR A 420 -12.23 13.83 -3.01
N ILE A 421 -11.85 15.11 -2.94
CA ILE A 421 -10.97 15.79 -3.91
C ILE A 421 -9.78 16.33 -3.13
N LEU A 422 -8.62 15.69 -3.29
CA LEU A 422 -7.39 15.96 -2.54
C LEU A 422 -6.27 16.41 -3.48
N PRO A 423 -6.17 17.72 -3.83
CA PRO A 423 -5.10 18.22 -4.69
C PRO A 423 -3.73 18.03 -4.05
N SER A 424 -2.74 17.52 -4.80
CA SER A 424 -1.35 17.47 -4.36
C SER A 424 -0.59 18.75 -4.71
N LYS A 425 0.56 19.02 -4.08
CA LYS A 425 1.45 20.09 -4.55
C LYS A 425 2.01 19.80 -5.96
N MET A 426 1.99 18.56 -6.45
CA MET A 426 2.41 18.24 -7.82
C MET A 426 1.48 18.91 -8.85
N LEU A 427 0.17 18.96 -8.58
CA LEU A 427 -0.79 19.74 -9.37
C LEU A 427 -0.32 21.19 -9.49
N TRP A 428 -0.07 21.85 -8.36
CA TRP A 428 0.31 23.26 -8.33
C TRP A 428 1.71 23.53 -8.88
N ALA A 429 2.64 22.59 -8.77
CA ALA A 429 3.94 22.68 -9.43
C ALA A 429 3.80 22.62 -10.95
N LEU A 430 3.00 21.70 -11.50
CA LEU A 430 2.67 21.69 -12.93
C LEU A 430 1.97 23.01 -13.35
N GLY A 431 1.09 23.53 -12.49
CA GLY A 431 0.41 24.82 -12.69
C GLY A 431 1.33 26.04 -12.78
N ASN A 432 2.53 26.00 -12.19
CA ASN A 432 3.54 27.06 -12.40
C ASN A 432 3.98 27.14 -13.87
N TYR A 433 3.86 26.05 -14.62
CA TYR A 433 4.15 26.00 -16.05
C TYR A 433 2.86 26.15 -16.88
N SER A 434 1.92 25.22 -16.75
CA SER A 434 0.76 25.08 -17.67
C SER A 434 -0.17 26.30 -17.72
N LYS A 435 -0.33 27.01 -16.60
CA LYS A 435 -1.22 28.18 -16.50
C LYS A 435 -0.67 29.40 -17.26
N PHE A 436 0.66 29.53 -17.32
CA PHE A 436 1.37 30.73 -17.77
C PHE A 436 2.13 30.55 -19.09
N ILE A 437 2.49 29.31 -19.44
CA ILE A 437 3.19 28.96 -20.67
C ILE A 437 2.18 28.28 -21.58
N ARG A 438 1.58 29.07 -22.49
CA ARG A 438 0.50 28.62 -23.38
C ARG A 438 1.01 28.12 -24.73
N PRO A 439 0.22 27.31 -25.46
CA PRO A 439 0.56 26.89 -26.82
C PRO A 439 0.98 28.09 -27.70
N GLY A 440 2.14 27.98 -28.33
CA GLY A 440 2.74 29.07 -29.12
C GLY A 440 3.71 29.97 -28.35
N ALA A 441 3.90 29.78 -27.04
CA ALA A 441 4.99 30.42 -26.32
C ALA A 441 6.34 29.90 -26.81
N GLU A 442 7.34 30.77 -26.92
CA GLU A 442 8.71 30.39 -27.25
C GLU A 442 9.56 30.39 -25.98
N ARG A 443 10.34 29.33 -25.76
CA ARG A 443 11.37 29.37 -24.72
C ARG A 443 12.45 30.37 -25.14
N ILE A 444 12.83 31.26 -24.24
CA ILE A 444 13.87 32.28 -24.44
C ILE A 444 15.03 32.08 -23.47
N ALA A 445 16.18 32.69 -23.76
CA ALA A 445 17.36 32.54 -22.94
C ALA A 445 17.19 33.14 -21.54
N LEU A 446 17.55 32.36 -20.53
CA LEU A 446 17.79 32.80 -19.15
C LEU A 446 19.19 32.35 -18.75
N THR A 447 20.04 33.29 -18.34
CA THR A 447 21.45 33.02 -17.94
C THR A 447 21.74 33.52 -16.54
N GLY A 448 22.82 33.02 -15.93
CA GLY A 448 23.27 33.42 -14.58
C GLY A 448 22.96 32.40 -13.47
N LEU A 449 22.51 31.20 -13.83
CA LEU A 449 22.34 30.05 -12.93
C LEU A 449 23.39 28.97 -13.22
N ASP A 450 23.71 28.17 -12.21
CA ASP A 450 24.60 27.02 -12.35
C ASP A 450 23.87 25.88 -13.08
N GLU A 451 24.25 25.63 -14.34
CA GLU A 451 23.69 24.59 -15.20
C GLU A 451 23.98 23.15 -14.70
N GLN A 452 24.86 22.98 -13.70
CA GLN A 452 25.14 21.68 -13.06
C GLN A 452 24.31 21.41 -11.80
N ALA A 453 23.23 22.16 -11.55
CA ALA A 453 22.28 21.93 -10.45
C ALA A 453 22.81 22.13 -9.01
N ARG A 454 24.10 22.45 -8.80
CA ARG A 454 24.72 22.42 -7.45
C ARG A 454 24.21 23.50 -6.50
N SER A 455 23.56 24.54 -7.02
CA SER A 455 23.01 25.64 -6.23
C SER A 455 21.63 25.35 -5.62
N GLY A 456 20.93 24.31 -6.10
CA GLY A 456 19.53 24.04 -5.76
C GLY A 456 18.52 25.02 -6.37
N LEU A 457 18.96 25.97 -7.21
CA LEU A 457 18.10 26.94 -7.90
C LEU A 457 18.17 26.76 -9.41
N PHE A 458 17.01 26.52 -10.02
CA PHE A 458 16.81 26.34 -11.45
C PHE A 458 15.90 27.43 -12.02
N GLY A 459 16.00 27.70 -13.32
CA GLY A 459 15.19 28.76 -13.94
C GLY A 459 15.08 28.66 -15.46
N SER A 460 13.87 28.83 -15.99
CA SER A 460 13.62 28.94 -17.43
C SER A 460 12.69 30.12 -17.73
N ALA A 461 12.77 30.66 -18.96
CA ALA A 461 11.96 31.81 -19.38
C ALA A 461 11.31 31.60 -20.75
N TYR A 462 10.17 32.27 -20.95
CA TYR A 462 9.29 32.10 -22.10
C TYR A 462 8.70 33.45 -22.52
N ARG A 463 8.51 33.66 -23.81
CA ARG A 463 7.78 34.80 -24.37
C ARG A 463 6.59 34.28 -25.17
N HIS A 464 5.43 34.89 -24.99
CA HIS A 464 4.26 34.60 -25.82
C HIS A 464 3.82 35.87 -26.53
N ALA A 465 4.07 35.95 -27.84
CA ALA A 465 3.71 37.11 -28.64
C ALA A 465 2.18 37.31 -28.71
N GLY A 466 1.41 36.23 -28.88
CA GLY A 466 -0.06 36.30 -28.92
C GLY A 466 -0.76 36.76 -27.62
N GLU A 467 -0.19 36.45 -26.45
CA GLU A 467 -0.74 36.91 -25.15
C GLU A 467 -0.07 38.20 -24.65
N ASP A 468 0.96 38.70 -25.34
CA ASP A 468 1.86 39.77 -24.91
C ASP A 468 2.43 39.50 -23.50
N THR A 469 3.08 38.36 -23.28
CA THR A 469 3.64 38.01 -21.96
C THR A 469 5.10 37.57 -22.01
N VAL A 470 5.81 37.84 -20.92
CA VAL A 470 7.10 37.22 -20.58
C VAL A 470 6.94 36.53 -19.24
N THR A 471 7.31 35.25 -19.18
CA THR A 471 7.18 34.41 -18.00
C THR A 471 8.53 33.80 -17.66
N ALA A 472 8.89 33.76 -16.37
CA ALA A 472 10.03 33.01 -15.87
C ALA A 472 9.58 32.09 -14.75
N VAL A 473 10.01 30.82 -14.77
CA VAL A 473 9.70 29.83 -13.73
C VAL A 473 11.00 29.46 -13.03
N PHE A 474 11.01 29.58 -11.71
CA PHE A 474 12.13 29.23 -10.85
C PHE A 474 11.77 28.06 -9.95
N VAL A 475 12.70 27.11 -9.78
CA VAL A 475 12.57 26.00 -8.83
C VAL A 475 13.70 26.14 -7.82
N ASN A 476 13.37 26.38 -6.56
CA ASN A 476 14.32 26.39 -5.46
C ASN A 476 14.11 25.14 -4.60
N ASP A 477 14.90 24.10 -4.88
CA ASP A 477 14.94 22.86 -4.08
C ASP A 477 15.88 23.01 -2.86
N GLY A 478 16.54 24.16 -2.71
CA GLY A 478 17.38 24.48 -1.57
C GLY A 478 16.59 24.72 -0.28
N ALA A 479 17.26 24.51 0.86
CA ALA A 479 16.72 24.77 2.20
C ALA A 479 16.72 26.25 2.60
N GLU A 480 17.20 27.15 1.73
CA GLU A 480 17.35 28.58 1.99
C GLU A 480 16.67 29.41 0.90
N ASP A 481 16.12 30.54 1.31
CA ASP A 481 15.66 31.60 0.41
C ASP A 481 16.80 32.07 -0.50
N LYS A 482 16.52 32.30 -1.78
CA LYS A 482 17.48 32.81 -2.76
C LYS A 482 17.08 34.20 -3.22
N ARG A 483 17.90 35.20 -2.91
CA ARG A 483 17.72 36.58 -3.37
C ARG A 483 18.32 36.72 -4.77
N VAL A 484 17.46 36.99 -5.75
CA VAL A 484 17.86 37.10 -7.16
C VAL A 484 17.69 38.53 -7.67
N LYS A 485 18.60 38.94 -8.56
CA LYS A 485 18.46 40.16 -9.36
C LYS A 485 18.35 39.79 -10.83
N LEU A 486 17.22 40.10 -11.44
CA LEU A 486 16.89 39.75 -12.81
C LEU A 486 16.89 41.00 -13.70
N SER A 487 17.57 40.93 -14.84
CA SER A 487 17.53 41.94 -15.90
C SER A 487 16.75 41.39 -17.10
N LEU A 488 15.90 42.22 -17.70
CA LEU A 488 15.13 41.86 -18.89
C LEU A 488 15.68 42.60 -20.12
N GLY A 489 16.09 41.86 -21.14
CA GLY A 489 16.61 42.37 -22.40
C GLY A 489 16.01 41.65 -23.62
N GLY A 490 16.37 42.13 -24.82
CA GLY A 490 15.98 41.49 -26.09
C GLY A 490 14.55 41.77 -26.56
N LEU A 491 13.77 42.60 -25.86
CA LEU A 491 12.46 43.08 -26.32
C LEU A 491 12.59 44.15 -27.42
N ASP A 492 11.51 44.36 -28.19
CA ASP A 492 11.43 45.48 -29.13
C ASP A 492 11.57 46.82 -28.39
N LYS A 493 12.17 47.84 -29.02
CA LYS A 493 12.37 49.17 -28.40
C LYS A 493 11.06 49.89 -28.04
N GLN A 494 9.95 49.49 -28.64
CA GLN A 494 8.61 49.99 -28.35
C GLN A 494 7.88 49.17 -27.28
N GLU A 495 8.47 48.07 -26.82
CA GLU A 495 7.92 47.17 -25.80
C GLU A 495 8.60 47.40 -24.44
N ALA A 496 7.85 47.16 -23.37
CA ALA A 496 8.36 47.16 -22.01
C ALA A 496 7.53 46.23 -21.13
N VAL A 497 8.17 45.69 -20.09
CA VAL A 497 7.51 45.09 -18.94
C VAL A 497 7.70 46.03 -17.76
N PHE A 498 6.61 46.42 -17.11
CA PHE A 498 6.65 47.35 -15.97
C PHE A 498 6.51 46.65 -14.61
N VAL A 499 6.05 45.41 -14.59
CA VAL A 499 5.72 44.65 -13.40
C VAL A 499 5.84 43.15 -13.68
N MET A 500 6.35 42.41 -12.71
CA MET A 500 6.26 40.96 -12.68
C MET A 500 5.33 40.55 -11.54
N LYS A 501 4.40 39.64 -11.84
CA LYS A 501 3.43 39.07 -10.89
C LYS A 501 3.95 37.70 -10.44
N PRO A 502 4.31 37.51 -9.16
CA PRO A 502 4.79 36.21 -8.68
C PRO A 502 3.63 35.29 -8.31
N TYR A 503 3.80 34.00 -8.60
CA TYR A 503 2.91 32.92 -8.20
C TYR A 503 3.77 31.84 -7.55
N VAL A 504 3.42 31.42 -6.33
CA VAL A 504 4.29 30.59 -5.49
C VAL A 504 3.60 29.30 -5.10
N THR A 505 4.28 28.18 -5.34
CA THR A 505 3.94 26.88 -4.76
C THR A 505 5.02 26.49 -3.75
N SER A 506 4.61 26.27 -2.51
CA SER A 506 5.45 25.85 -1.36
C SER A 506 4.62 24.90 -0.48
N SER A 507 5.16 24.45 0.65
CA SER A 507 4.40 23.61 1.59
C SER A 507 3.08 24.26 2.06
N ASP A 508 3.05 25.58 2.18
CA ASP A 508 1.93 26.38 2.67
C ASP A 508 1.18 27.16 1.57
N LYS A 509 1.66 27.16 0.32
CA LYS A 509 1.06 27.90 -0.79
C LYS A 509 0.78 27.03 -2.00
N ASP A 510 -0.38 27.25 -2.60
CA ASP A 510 -0.89 26.53 -3.78
C ASP A 510 -1.00 27.51 -4.95
N LEU A 511 0.07 27.63 -5.74
CA LEU A 511 0.16 28.59 -6.85
C LEU A 511 -0.32 30.00 -6.45
N ALA A 512 -0.02 30.40 -5.22
CA ALA A 512 -0.58 31.58 -4.60
C ALA A 512 0.01 32.83 -5.23
N ARG A 513 -0.84 33.77 -5.65
CA ARG A 513 -0.38 35.06 -6.17
C ARG A 513 0.18 35.91 -5.04
N GLU A 514 1.36 36.45 -5.26
CA GLU A 514 2.04 37.35 -4.32
C GLU A 514 2.01 38.81 -4.79
N ALA A 515 2.53 39.70 -3.94
CA ALA A 515 2.61 41.12 -4.24
C ALA A 515 3.36 41.40 -5.56
N ASP A 516 2.74 42.23 -6.41
CA ASP A 516 3.34 42.72 -7.66
C ASP A 516 4.74 43.32 -7.43
N ILE A 517 5.69 42.98 -8.31
CA ILE A 517 7.08 43.45 -8.26
C ILE A 517 7.34 44.44 -9.41
N PRO A 518 7.42 45.76 -9.13
CA PRO A 518 7.69 46.74 -10.16
C PRO A 518 9.10 46.58 -10.74
N VAL A 519 9.23 46.72 -12.06
CA VAL A 519 10.53 46.83 -12.72
C VAL A 519 11.13 48.20 -12.36
N ARG A 520 12.39 48.18 -11.91
CA ARG A 520 13.11 49.39 -11.49
C ARG A 520 13.51 50.24 -12.70
N LYS A 521 13.89 51.50 -12.44
CA LYS A 521 14.31 52.45 -13.49
C LYS A 521 15.53 51.98 -14.29
N ASP A 522 16.37 51.14 -13.69
CA ASP A 522 17.55 50.54 -14.34
C ASP A 522 17.20 49.27 -15.15
N GLY A 523 15.90 48.92 -15.26
CA GLY A 523 15.42 47.75 -16.00
C GLY A 523 15.52 46.44 -15.21
N THR A 524 15.87 46.49 -13.92
CA THR A 524 16.06 45.30 -13.09
C THR A 524 14.89 45.01 -12.17
N ILE A 525 14.74 43.74 -11.82
CA ILE A 525 13.80 43.20 -10.84
C ILE A 525 14.63 42.56 -9.74
N GLU A 526 14.28 42.82 -8.48
CA GLU A 526 14.93 42.18 -7.34
C GLU A 526 13.85 41.49 -6.51
N THR A 527 14.02 40.20 -6.28
CA THR A 527 13.04 39.37 -5.55
C THR A 527 13.73 38.25 -4.78
N VAL A 528 12.97 37.58 -3.93
CA VAL A 528 13.35 36.35 -3.24
C VAL A 528 12.58 35.19 -3.86
N ILE A 529 13.29 34.10 -4.14
CA ILE A 529 12.70 32.80 -4.45
C ILE A 529 12.76 31.99 -3.15
N PRO A 530 11.62 31.75 -2.46
CA PRO A 530 11.61 31.11 -1.15
C PRO A 530 12.26 29.72 -1.16
N ALA A 531 12.78 29.27 -0.01
CA ALA A 531 13.24 27.90 0.18
C ALA A 531 12.15 26.89 -0.20
N ARG A 532 12.55 25.74 -0.75
CA ARG A 532 11.65 24.62 -1.10
C ARG A 532 10.37 25.08 -1.82
N SER A 533 10.53 25.81 -2.92
CA SER A 533 9.39 26.39 -3.66
C SER A 533 9.57 26.38 -5.17
N VAL A 534 8.44 26.48 -5.88
CA VAL A 534 8.37 26.82 -7.31
C VAL A 534 7.74 28.20 -7.43
N VAL A 535 8.37 29.10 -8.19
CA VAL A 535 7.92 30.49 -8.36
C VAL A 535 7.84 30.84 -9.83
N THR A 536 6.64 31.19 -10.29
CA THR A 536 6.44 31.76 -11.61
C THR A 536 6.30 33.27 -11.54
N LEU A 537 7.16 33.99 -12.24
CA LEU A 537 7.07 35.43 -12.46
C LEU A 537 6.47 35.68 -13.85
N SER A 538 5.30 36.30 -13.92
CA SER A 538 4.64 36.64 -15.20
C SER A 538 4.48 38.15 -15.35
N GLY A 539 4.93 38.70 -16.48
CA GLY A 539 4.87 40.12 -16.80
C GLY A 539 4.17 40.38 -18.13
N ASP A 540 3.31 41.41 -18.15
CA ASP A 540 2.66 41.88 -19.37
C ASP A 540 3.66 42.69 -20.21
N VAL A 541 3.83 42.30 -21.47
CA VAL A 541 4.52 43.11 -22.49
C VAL A 541 3.54 44.17 -22.98
N VAL A 542 3.90 45.44 -22.79
CA VAL A 542 3.06 46.58 -23.21
C VAL A 542 3.89 47.59 -23.97
N LYS A 543 3.23 48.55 -24.63
CA LYS A 543 3.92 49.67 -25.27
C LYS A 543 4.68 50.50 -24.24
N ALA A 544 5.99 50.68 -24.46
CA ALA A 544 6.92 51.34 -23.55
C ALA A 544 6.53 52.79 -23.19
N ASN A 545 5.83 53.50 -24.08
CA ASN A 545 5.39 54.89 -23.87
C ASN A 545 3.91 55.02 -23.47
N LYS A 546 3.22 53.91 -23.18
CA LYS A 546 1.79 53.91 -22.85
C LYS A 546 1.58 53.93 -21.32
N LYS A 547 0.61 54.73 -20.86
CA LYS A 547 0.05 54.64 -19.51
C LYS A 547 -0.97 53.50 -19.43
N PRO A 548 -1.26 52.93 -18.25
CA PRO A 548 -2.25 51.86 -18.16
C PRO A 548 -3.64 52.35 -18.58
N ASP A 549 -4.47 51.43 -19.09
CA ASP A 549 -5.87 51.71 -19.38
C ASP A 549 -6.68 51.89 -18.06
N ALA A 550 -7.94 52.30 -18.15
CA ALA A 550 -8.79 52.42 -16.95
C ALA A 550 -9.06 51.02 -16.37
N PRO A 551 -8.90 50.80 -15.06
CA PRO A 551 -9.39 49.59 -14.40
C PRO A 551 -10.91 49.45 -14.55
N GLU A 552 -11.40 48.22 -14.63
CA GLU A 552 -12.83 47.92 -14.68
C GLU A 552 -13.29 47.39 -13.32
N ILE A 553 -14.16 48.11 -12.60
CA ILE A 553 -14.74 47.59 -11.35
C ILE A 553 -15.79 46.54 -11.70
N THR A 554 -15.55 45.30 -11.33
CA THR A 554 -16.40 44.15 -11.65
C THR A 554 -17.46 43.90 -10.59
N ALA A 555 -17.15 44.17 -9.31
CA ALA A 555 -18.11 44.07 -8.23
C ALA A 555 -17.81 45.02 -7.06
N VAL A 556 -18.87 45.42 -6.34
CA VAL A 556 -18.78 46.11 -5.05
C VAL A 556 -19.69 45.40 -4.07
N LYS A 557 -19.10 44.59 -3.20
CA LYS A 557 -19.81 43.76 -2.20
C LYS A 557 -19.83 44.46 -0.85
N ALA A 558 -20.99 44.40 -0.20
CA ALA A 558 -21.18 44.94 1.15
C ALA A 558 -20.49 44.05 2.19
N VAL A 559 -19.71 44.65 3.08
CA VAL A 559 -19.16 43.97 4.28
C VAL A 559 -19.43 44.83 5.51
N ASN A 560 -19.21 44.30 6.72
CA ASN A 560 -19.50 45.05 7.93
C ASN A 560 -18.56 46.26 8.04
N LYS A 561 -19.14 47.46 8.08
CA LYS A 561 -18.44 48.76 8.13
C LYS A 561 -17.42 48.93 6.98
N GLY A 562 -17.70 48.34 5.83
CA GLY A 562 -16.82 48.43 4.66
C GLY A 562 -17.45 48.01 3.33
N LEU A 563 -16.65 48.13 2.26
CA LEU A 563 -16.96 47.62 0.93
C LEU A 563 -15.78 46.80 0.41
N GLN A 564 -16.02 45.57 -0.03
CA GLN A 564 -15.07 44.81 -0.82
C GLN A 564 -15.27 45.17 -2.30
N VAL A 565 -14.21 45.67 -2.93
CA VAL A 565 -14.23 46.12 -4.32
C VAL A 565 -13.37 45.15 -5.12
N GLU A 566 -13.96 44.54 -6.13
CA GLU A 566 -13.29 43.67 -7.10
C GLU A 566 -13.18 44.43 -8.42
N PHE A 567 -12.05 44.31 -9.09
CA PHE A 567 -11.81 44.98 -10.35
C PHE A 567 -10.91 44.14 -11.26
N LYS A 568 -10.83 44.49 -12.54
CA LYS A 568 -9.87 43.94 -13.48
C LYS A 568 -8.70 44.89 -13.62
N ALA A 569 -7.51 44.44 -13.24
CA ALA A 569 -6.28 45.20 -13.43
C ALA A 569 -5.95 45.36 -14.93
N PRO A 570 -5.63 46.57 -15.42
CA PRO A 570 -5.13 46.77 -16.77
C PRO A 570 -3.67 46.28 -16.88
N LYS A 571 -3.29 45.75 -18.06
CA LYS A 571 -1.93 45.25 -18.33
C LYS A 571 -0.85 46.28 -17.97
N GLY A 572 0.23 45.82 -17.33
CA GLY A 572 1.40 46.63 -17.00
C GLY A 572 1.24 47.63 -15.85
N ALA A 573 0.13 47.60 -15.10
CA ALA A 573 -0.06 48.41 -13.90
C ALA A 573 0.50 47.74 -12.62
N TYR A 574 1.04 48.53 -11.70
CA TYR A 574 1.54 48.04 -10.39
C TYR A 574 1.13 48.90 -9.19
N GLU A 575 0.46 50.04 -9.43
CA GLU A 575 -0.03 50.94 -8.39
C GLU A 575 -1.43 51.44 -8.77
N TYR A 576 -2.32 51.54 -7.78
CA TYR A 576 -3.70 51.96 -7.95
C TYR A 576 -4.05 53.10 -7.00
N GLU A 577 -4.83 54.05 -7.49
CA GLU A 577 -5.43 55.10 -6.66
C GLU A 577 -6.95 54.93 -6.65
N VAL A 578 -7.48 54.73 -5.44
CA VAL A 578 -8.90 54.55 -5.18
C VAL A 578 -9.46 55.83 -4.60
N ARG A 579 -10.45 56.41 -5.27
CA ARG A 579 -11.24 57.53 -4.76
C ARG A 579 -12.62 57.03 -4.37
N TYR A 580 -13.03 57.26 -3.11
CA TYR A 580 -14.29 56.79 -2.58
C TYR A 580 -14.93 57.80 -1.62
N GLY A 581 -16.25 57.81 -1.51
CA GLY A 581 -16.92 58.79 -0.67
C GLY A 581 -18.44 58.85 -0.83
N THR A 582 -19.07 59.79 -0.15
CA THR A 582 -20.49 60.12 -0.33
C THR A 582 -20.64 61.25 -1.36
N LYS A 583 -21.86 61.73 -1.60
CA LYS A 583 -22.08 62.88 -2.50
C LYS A 583 -21.33 64.15 -2.07
N HIS A 584 -21.01 64.28 -0.78
CA HIS A 584 -20.50 65.51 -0.16
C HIS A 584 -19.06 65.43 0.37
N ASP A 585 -18.47 64.24 0.43
CA ASP A 585 -17.09 64.03 0.92
C ASP A 585 -16.43 62.90 0.13
N ALA A 586 -15.15 63.05 -0.22
CA ALA A 586 -14.37 62.09 -0.98
C ALA A 586 -12.96 61.92 -0.42
N LYS A 587 -12.59 60.67 -0.16
CA LYS A 587 -11.26 60.25 0.29
C LYS A 587 -10.50 59.61 -0.87
N VAL A 588 -9.18 59.61 -0.76
CA VAL A 588 -8.26 58.95 -1.70
C VAL A 588 -7.37 58.00 -0.92
N ARG A 589 -7.23 56.77 -1.42
CA ARG A 589 -6.32 55.75 -0.90
C ARG A 589 -5.43 55.26 -2.05
N LYS A 590 -4.13 55.17 -1.81
CA LYS A 590 -3.20 54.51 -2.73
C LYS A 590 -3.01 53.05 -2.32
N LEU A 591 -2.93 52.18 -3.31
CA LEU A 591 -2.67 50.76 -3.17
C LEU A 591 -1.43 50.41 -4.01
N THR A 592 -0.49 49.70 -3.40
CA THR A 592 0.79 49.27 -4.01
C THR A 592 1.07 47.85 -3.57
N GLY A 593 1.75 47.06 -4.41
CA GLY A 593 2.13 45.68 -4.06
C GLY A 593 0.92 44.79 -3.79
N MET A 594 -0.12 44.91 -4.64
CA MET A 594 -1.33 44.11 -4.50
C MET A 594 -1.04 42.67 -4.95
N SER A 595 -1.58 41.69 -4.23
CA SER A 595 -1.55 40.27 -4.58
C SER A 595 -2.88 39.78 -5.18
N GLU A 596 -3.92 40.59 -5.10
CA GLU A 596 -5.25 40.31 -5.61
C GLU A 596 -5.80 41.52 -6.35
N ASP A 597 -6.71 41.29 -7.29
CA ASP A 597 -7.43 42.37 -7.98
C ASP A 597 -8.70 42.76 -7.19
N ALA A 598 -8.56 42.77 -5.86
CA ALA A 598 -9.59 43.14 -4.91
C ALA A 598 -9.01 43.91 -3.73
N PHE A 599 -9.82 44.73 -3.08
CA PHE A 599 -9.46 45.39 -1.82
C PHE A 599 -10.68 45.70 -0.98
N VAL A 600 -10.48 45.83 0.33
CA VAL A 600 -11.54 46.24 1.26
C VAL A 600 -11.33 47.70 1.69
N LEU A 601 -12.37 48.50 1.55
CA LEU A 601 -12.51 49.82 2.16
C LEU A 601 -13.10 49.64 3.55
N HIS A 602 -12.36 49.97 4.60
CA HIS A 602 -12.81 49.88 5.99
C HIS A 602 -13.28 51.24 6.54
N GLY A 603 -13.91 51.22 7.72
CA GLY A 603 -14.29 52.43 8.45
C GLY A 603 -15.47 53.18 7.84
N LEU A 604 -16.29 52.49 7.04
CA LEU A 604 -17.50 53.03 6.45
C LEU A 604 -18.71 52.79 7.37
N LYS A 605 -19.79 53.52 7.16
CA LYS A 605 -21.02 53.38 7.96
C LYS A 605 -21.99 52.41 7.26
N ASN A 606 -22.48 51.41 7.98
CA ASN A 606 -23.54 50.54 7.47
C ASN A 606 -24.81 51.34 7.14
N GLY A 607 -25.44 51.01 6.01
CA GLY A 607 -26.65 51.67 5.50
C GLY A 607 -26.42 52.98 4.73
N GLU A 608 -25.19 53.49 4.65
CA GLU A 608 -24.85 54.70 3.88
C GLU A 608 -24.27 54.32 2.50
N ARG A 609 -24.70 54.97 1.42
CA ARG A 609 -24.25 54.66 0.06
C ARG A 609 -22.97 55.42 -0.31
N TYR A 610 -21.95 54.70 -0.76
CA TYR A 610 -20.67 55.26 -1.21
C TYR A 610 -20.46 55.04 -2.72
N PHE A 611 -19.78 56.00 -3.37
CA PHE A 611 -19.22 55.80 -4.71
C PHE A 611 -17.75 55.36 -4.61
N VAL A 612 -17.26 54.63 -5.62
CA VAL A 612 -15.86 54.22 -5.77
C VAL A 612 -15.41 54.39 -7.22
N THR A 613 -14.19 54.89 -7.43
CA THR A 613 -13.47 54.89 -8.72
C THR A 613 -12.03 54.48 -8.50
N VAL A 614 -11.44 53.76 -9.46
CA VAL A 614 -10.04 53.32 -9.42
C VAL A 614 -9.31 53.83 -10.66
N ARG A 615 -8.06 54.28 -10.53
CA ARG A 615 -7.14 54.49 -11.68
C ARG A 615 -5.81 53.79 -11.43
N ALA A 616 -5.22 53.27 -12.50
CA ALA A 616 -3.96 52.53 -12.46
C ALA A 616 -2.76 53.40 -12.87
N ARG A 617 -1.56 53.01 -12.42
CA ARG A 617 -0.29 53.65 -12.73
C ARG A 617 0.80 52.62 -13.08
N ASN A 618 1.68 53.03 -14.00
CA ASN A 618 2.97 52.40 -14.28
C ASN A 618 4.12 53.44 -14.28
N GLY A 619 5.27 53.08 -14.85
CA GLY A 619 6.44 53.97 -14.99
C GLY A 619 6.15 55.29 -15.72
N ASN A 620 5.11 55.34 -16.57
CA ASN A 620 4.70 56.52 -17.33
C ASN A 620 3.64 57.39 -16.63
N GLY A 621 3.19 56.99 -15.43
CA GLY A 621 2.21 57.73 -14.61
C GLY A 621 0.79 57.14 -14.62
N TYR A 622 -0.17 57.87 -14.05
CA TYR A 622 -1.56 57.43 -13.92
C TYR A 622 -2.33 57.54 -15.22
N GLY A 623 -3.04 56.47 -15.57
CA GLY A 623 -4.05 56.42 -16.63
C GLY A 623 -5.39 57.04 -16.23
N PRO A 624 -6.44 56.85 -17.07
CA PRO A 624 -7.79 57.31 -16.79
C PRO A 624 -8.44 56.58 -15.59
N GLN A 625 -9.48 57.18 -15.02
CA GLN A 625 -10.30 56.57 -13.96
C GLN A 625 -11.34 55.62 -14.54
N SER A 626 -11.67 54.58 -13.77
CA SER A 626 -12.82 53.72 -13.98
C SER A 626 -14.13 54.51 -13.96
N HIS A 627 -15.20 53.89 -14.47
CA HIS A 627 -16.56 54.36 -14.17
C HIS A 627 -16.83 54.30 -12.66
N ARG A 628 -17.76 55.15 -12.19
CA ARG A 628 -18.21 55.13 -10.78
C ARG A 628 -19.01 53.86 -10.51
N ALA A 629 -18.54 53.06 -9.57
CA ALA A 629 -19.33 52.01 -8.94
C ALA A 629 -19.90 52.51 -7.61
N TYR A 630 -20.91 51.82 -7.08
CA TYR A 630 -21.56 52.18 -5.83
C TYR A 630 -21.78 50.97 -4.94
N GLY A 631 -21.71 51.16 -3.63
CA GLY A 631 -22.00 50.12 -2.64
C GLY A 631 -22.53 50.71 -1.34
N THR A 632 -23.24 49.89 -0.56
CA THR A 632 -23.78 50.26 0.75
C THR A 632 -23.33 49.20 1.76
N PRO A 633 -22.42 49.52 2.71
CA PRO A 633 -21.98 48.58 3.73
C PRO A 633 -23.13 48.04 4.56
N ALA A 634 -23.04 46.79 5.01
CA ALA A 634 -24.08 46.13 5.79
C ALA A 634 -23.50 45.00 6.66
N LEU A 635 -24.16 44.72 7.78
CA LEU A 635 -23.92 43.52 8.57
C LEU A 635 -24.84 42.41 8.02
N LEU A 636 -24.27 41.53 7.19
CA LEU A 636 -25.01 40.50 6.45
C LEU A 636 -25.28 39.25 7.30
N ALA A 637 -26.27 38.45 6.88
CA ALA A 637 -26.53 37.16 7.49
C ALA A 637 -25.33 36.20 7.30
N PRO A 638 -25.01 35.34 8.28
CA PRO A 638 -23.94 34.35 8.14
C PRO A 638 -24.19 33.37 6.98
N ALA A 639 -23.14 33.06 6.22
CA ALA A 639 -23.14 32.11 5.11
C ALA A 639 -22.36 30.83 5.45
N GLY A 640 -22.46 29.80 4.61
CA GLY A 640 -21.70 28.55 4.76
C GLY A 640 -22.06 27.72 5.99
N VAL A 641 -23.22 27.98 6.63
CA VAL A 641 -23.59 27.36 7.90
C VAL A 641 -23.89 25.87 7.70
N LYS A 642 -23.03 25.01 8.27
CA LYS A 642 -23.21 23.55 8.36
C LYS A 642 -23.27 23.13 9.81
N ALA A 643 -24.19 22.24 10.16
CA ALA A 643 -24.36 21.72 11.50
C ALA A 643 -24.10 20.21 11.54
N GLU A 644 -23.32 19.76 12.51
CA GLU A 644 -23.00 18.36 12.73
C GLU A 644 -23.41 17.96 14.15
N ALA A 645 -24.10 16.84 14.29
CA ALA A 645 -24.47 16.30 15.59
C ALA A 645 -23.24 15.70 16.28
N ILE A 646 -23.12 15.91 17.58
CA ILE A 646 -22.11 15.25 18.42
C ILE A 646 -22.81 14.69 19.67
N ASP A 647 -22.13 13.83 20.42
CA ASP A 647 -22.66 13.35 21.70
C ASP A 647 -22.94 14.52 22.65
N GLY A 648 -24.20 14.63 23.08
CA GLY A 648 -24.65 15.68 23.98
C GLY A 648 -24.63 17.09 23.38
N GLY A 649 -24.58 17.24 22.06
CA GLY A 649 -24.45 18.56 21.44
C GLY A 649 -24.55 18.63 19.92
N PHE A 650 -24.09 19.75 19.38
CA PHE A 650 -23.79 19.91 17.96
C PHE A 650 -22.64 20.90 17.74
N ALA A 651 -21.92 20.74 16.64
CA ALA A 651 -20.94 21.69 16.13
C ALA A 651 -21.49 22.41 14.91
N ILE A 652 -21.24 23.72 14.81
CA ILE A 652 -21.57 24.54 13.64
C ILE A 652 -20.27 24.99 12.99
N ALA A 653 -20.14 24.79 11.68
CA ALA A 653 -19.12 25.41 10.83
C ALA A 653 -19.75 26.50 9.95
N TYR A 654 -19.04 27.60 9.68
CA TYR A 654 -19.57 28.75 8.92
C TYR A 654 -18.46 29.64 8.32
N ASP A 655 -18.82 30.45 7.32
CA ASP A 655 -17.90 31.41 6.70
C ASP A 655 -17.75 32.68 7.56
N THR A 656 -16.50 33.09 7.79
CA THR A 656 -16.22 34.31 8.57
C THR A 656 -16.36 35.57 7.70
N GLY A 657 -17.33 36.41 8.02
CA GLY A 657 -17.52 37.71 7.38
C GLY A 657 -16.46 38.76 7.74
N ILE A 658 -16.00 39.52 6.74
CA ILE A 658 -15.02 40.60 6.90
C ILE A 658 -15.55 41.68 7.85
N GLY A 659 -14.75 42.01 8.87
CA GLY A 659 -15.08 43.02 9.86
C GLY A 659 -16.17 42.62 10.86
N VAL A 660 -16.57 41.34 10.91
CA VAL A 660 -17.52 40.82 11.89
C VAL A 660 -16.77 40.35 13.15
N PRO A 661 -17.04 40.92 14.34
CA PRO A 661 -16.25 40.63 15.54
C PRO A 661 -16.69 39.39 16.30
N ALA A 662 -17.94 38.92 16.14
CA ALA A 662 -18.43 37.73 16.82
C ALA A 662 -19.65 37.11 16.14
N TYR A 663 -19.90 35.83 16.45
CA TYR A 663 -21.07 35.06 16.02
C TYR A 663 -21.76 34.42 17.22
N ARG A 664 -23.06 34.14 17.08
CA ARG A 664 -23.84 33.48 18.13
C ARG A 664 -24.86 32.53 17.54
N VAL A 665 -25.03 31.36 18.16
CA VAL A 665 -26.09 30.41 17.83
C VAL A 665 -27.31 30.67 18.71
N ARG A 666 -28.50 30.67 18.09
CA ARG A 666 -29.78 30.54 18.80
C ARG A 666 -30.39 29.19 18.44
N TYR A 667 -30.93 28.48 19.42
CA TYR A 667 -31.47 27.14 19.20
C TYR A 667 -32.65 26.81 20.12
N GLY A 668 -33.44 25.80 19.75
CA GLY A 668 -34.60 25.30 20.49
C GLY A 668 -35.09 23.96 19.93
N THR A 669 -36.17 23.40 20.47
CA THR A 669 -36.70 22.08 20.09
C THR A 669 -37.90 22.14 19.13
N GLN A 670 -38.29 23.34 18.70
CA GLN A 670 -39.37 23.56 17.72
C GLN A 670 -38.86 24.37 16.53
N PRO A 671 -39.25 24.05 15.29
CA PRO A 671 -38.94 24.87 14.12
C PRO A 671 -39.37 26.32 14.34
N GLY A 672 -38.49 27.26 14.01
CA GLY A 672 -38.71 28.71 14.12
C GLY A 672 -38.72 29.28 15.54
N LYS A 673 -38.50 28.47 16.59
CA LYS A 673 -38.44 28.94 17.99
C LYS A 673 -37.10 28.62 18.65
N TYR A 674 -36.32 29.67 18.88
CA TYR A 674 -34.96 29.58 19.41
C TYR A 674 -34.85 30.26 20.78
N ASP A 675 -35.35 29.58 21.82
CA ASP A 675 -35.46 30.11 23.17
C ASP A 675 -34.13 30.09 23.94
N LYS A 676 -33.15 29.32 23.45
CA LYS A 676 -31.77 29.28 23.99
C LYS A 676 -30.80 30.00 23.07
N ARG A 677 -29.70 30.49 23.64
CA ARG A 677 -28.61 31.12 22.88
C ARG A 677 -27.25 30.81 23.49
N SER A 678 -26.24 30.64 22.66
CA SER A 678 -24.84 30.58 23.10
C SER A 678 -24.33 31.96 23.52
N ALA A 679 -23.16 31.99 24.15
CA ALA A 679 -22.37 33.21 24.19
C ALA A 679 -21.92 33.61 22.77
N ALA A 680 -21.64 34.90 22.56
CA ALA A 680 -21.03 35.33 21.32
C ALA A 680 -19.57 34.87 21.29
N ALA A 681 -19.18 34.16 20.24
CA ALA A 681 -17.85 33.60 20.05
C ALA A 681 -17.06 34.41 19.01
N PRO A 682 -15.73 34.50 19.12
CA PRO A 682 -14.89 35.10 18.09
C PRO A 682 -15.04 34.37 16.73
N PRO A 683 -14.72 35.04 15.61
CA PRO A 683 -14.95 34.53 14.26
C PRO A 683 -13.91 33.46 13.88
N ASN A 684 -13.97 32.31 14.54
CA ASN A 684 -13.03 31.18 14.33
C ASN A 684 -13.57 30.15 13.33
N GLY A 685 -14.70 30.43 12.67
CA GLY A 685 -15.35 29.54 11.70
C GLY A 685 -16.10 28.36 12.30
N THR A 686 -16.01 28.12 13.62
CA THR A 686 -16.75 27.06 14.31
C THR A 686 -17.34 27.51 15.65
N ILE A 687 -18.48 26.92 16.03
CA ILE A 687 -19.10 27.05 17.37
C ILE A 687 -19.61 25.68 17.81
N ARG A 688 -19.28 25.26 19.03
CA ARG A 688 -19.86 24.06 19.67
C ARG A 688 -20.92 24.44 20.68
N VAL A 689 -22.01 23.66 20.71
CA VAL A 689 -23.08 23.73 21.71
C VAL A 689 -23.21 22.37 22.36
N GLU A 690 -23.03 22.31 23.68
CA GLU A 690 -23.02 21.08 24.48
C GLU A 690 -24.14 21.11 25.55
N GLY A 691 -24.30 20.01 26.28
CA GLY A 691 -25.31 19.86 27.35
C GLY A 691 -26.73 19.61 26.82
N LEU A 692 -26.83 19.01 25.63
CA LEU A 692 -28.08 18.63 24.98
C LEU A 692 -28.34 17.13 25.16
N ALA A 693 -29.60 16.71 24.99
CA ALA A 693 -29.98 15.31 25.13
C ALA A 693 -29.86 14.58 23.79
N ASN A 694 -29.25 13.39 23.79
CA ASN A 694 -29.21 12.52 22.62
C ASN A 694 -30.63 12.10 22.21
N GLY A 695 -30.85 11.92 20.91
CA GLY A 695 -32.15 11.59 20.33
C GLY A 695 -33.18 12.73 20.32
N THR A 696 -32.87 13.90 20.89
CA THR A 696 -33.75 15.07 20.84
C THR A 696 -33.44 15.92 19.62
N ILE A 697 -34.44 16.23 18.80
CA ILE A 697 -34.25 17.12 17.65
C ILE A 697 -34.11 18.57 18.14
N TYR A 698 -33.07 19.27 17.68
CA TYR A 698 -32.97 20.73 17.85
C TYR A 698 -32.92 21.44 16.49
N TYR A 699 -33.43 22.67 16.52
CA TYR A 699 -33.46 23.61 15.42
C TYR A 699 -32.67 24.85 15.84
N GLY A 700 -31.90 25.43 14.94
CA GLY A 700 -31.13 26.63 15.26
C GLY A 700 -30.77 27.49 14.08
N VAL A 701 -30.31 28.71 14.39
CA VAL A 701 -29.80 29.70 13.44
C VAL A 701 -28.53 30.34 13.98
N LEU A 702 -27.69 30.80 13.07
CA LEU A 702 -26.49 31.56 13.36
C LEU A 702 -26.73 33.04 13.05
N GLU A 703 -26.25 33.94 13.92
CA GLU A 703 -26.32 35.40 13.74
C GLU A 703 -24.92 36.01 13.90
N ALA A 704 -24.59 37.00 13.06
CA ALA A 704 -23.41 37.85 13.23
C ALA A 704 -23.72 38.99 14.21
N VAL A 705 -22.77 39.29 15.11
CA VAL A 705 -22.95 40.27 16.20
C VAL A 705 -21.84 41.30 16.16
N ASP A 706 -22.19 42.60 16.13
CA ASP A 706 -21.27 43.73 16.26
C ASP A 706 -21.79 44.70 17.33
N GLY A 707 -21.31 44.49 18.56
CA GLY A 707 -21.78 45.23 19.74
C GLY A 707 -23.26 44.98 20.01
N LYS A 708 -24.10 46.00 19.79
CA LYS A 708 -25.57 45.92 19.94
C LYS A 708 -26.29 45.56 18.64
N ASN A 709 -25.60 45.58 17.50
CA ASN A 709 -26.20 45.27 16.21
C ASN A 709 -26.10 43.76 15.94
N VAL A 710 -27.16 43.20 15.37
CA VAL A 710 -27.25 41.78 15.00
C VAL A 710 -27.69 41.71 13.54
N SER A 711 -27.09 40.82 12.76
CA SER A 711 -27.50 40.55 11.39
C SER A 711 -28.89 39.90 11.34
N PRO A 712 -29.54 39.82 10.16
CA PRO A 712 -30.51 38.76 9.93
C PRO A 712 -29.89 37.37 10.21
N PRO A 713 -30.67 36.40 10.72
CA PRO A 713 -30.15 35.06 10.98
C PRO A 713 -29.85 34.30 9.68
N SER A 714 -29.01 33.26 9.78
CA SER A 714 -28.86 32.25 8.73
C SER A 714 -30.18 31.51 8.45
N ALA A 715 -30.18 30.66 7.43
CA ALA A 715 -31.19 29.61 7.32
C ALA A 715 -31.20 28.72 8.58
N GLU A 716 -32.36 28.17 8.90
CA GLU A 716 -32.52 27.23 10.01
C GLU A 716 -31.81 25.90 9.69
N PHE A 717 -31.00 25.43 10.63
CA PHE A 717 -30.45 24.08 10.62
C PHE A 717 -31.23 23.18 11.58
N ARG A 718 -31.25 21.87 11.28
CA ARG A 718 -31.85 20.82 12.09
C ARG A 718 -30.80 19.75 12.38
N MET A 719 -30.70 19.32 13.63
CA MET A 719 -29.87 18.17 14.02
C MET A 719 -30.55 17.35 15.12
N THR A 720 -29.97 16.19 15.42
CA THR A 720 -30.34 15.34 16.57
C THR A 720 -29.02 14.88 17.19
N PRO A 721 -28.62 15.30 18.41
CA PRO A 721 -27.39 14.83 19.02
C PRO A 721 -27.49 13.31 19.18
N ASP A 722 -26.39 12.62 18.97
CA ASP A 722 -26.38 11.17 19.12
C ASP A 722 -24.96 10.66 19.39
N ILE A 723 -24.88 9.42 19.88
CA ILE A 723 -23.64 8.67 20.02
C ILE A 723 -23.80 7.35 19.26
N PRO A 724 -22.83 6.95 18.42
CA PRO A 724 -22.96 5.74 17.61
C PRO A 724 -23.06 4.47 18.47
N ALA A 725 -23.80 3.47 17.98
CA ALA A 725 -23.80 2.13 18.55
C ALA A 725 -22.45 1.43 18.30
N PRO A 726 -22.12 0.33 19.01
CA PRO A 726 -20.96 -0.49 18.66
C PRO A 726 -21.05 -0.93 17.19
N SER A 727 -19.93 -0.96 16.47
CA SER A 727 -19.94 -1.31 15.04
C SER A 727 -20.34 -2.77 14.80
N LYS A 728 -19.99 -3.66 15.74
CA LYS A 728 -20.12 -5.10 15.63
C LYS A 728 -20.16 -5.75 17.02
N LEU A 729 -21.02 -6.76 17.16
CA LEU A 729 -21.06 -7.62 18.34
C LEU A 729 -20.44 -8.97 18.02
N ILE A 730 -19.57 -9.46 18.90
CA ILE A 730 -19.09 -10.83 18.87
C ILE A 730 -19.84 -11.61 19.95
N VAL A 731 -20.49 -12.70 19.52
CA VAL A 731 -21.24 -13.59 20.42
C VAL A 731 -20.67 -15.01 20.35
N VAL A 732 -20.35 -15.55 21.53
CA VAL A 732 -19.82 -16.91 21.69
C VAL A 732 -20.84 -17.74 22.48
N PRO A 733 -21.41 -18.80 21.88
CA PRO A 733 -22.38 -19.66 22.57
C PRO A 733 -21.68 -20.59 23.58
N GLY A 734 -22.33 -20.85 24.71
CA GLY A 734 -21.95 -21.86 25.69
C GLY A 734 -23.14 -22.69 26.17
N ASP A 735 -22.92 -23.57 27.15
CA ASP A 735 -24.01 -24.35 27.77
C ASP A 735 -24.89 -23.44 28.63
N ARG A 736 -26.12 -23.19 28.18
CA ARG A 736 -27.12 -22.32 28.82
C ARG A 736 -26.63 -20.88 29.07
N LYS A 737 -25.60 -20.45 28.33
CA LYS A 737 -24.97 -19.13 28.43
C LYS A 737 -24.49 -18.61 27.08
N ALA A 738 -24.19 -17.32 27.00
CA ALA A 738 -23.51 -16.71 25.86
C ALA A 738 -22.65 -15.53 26.30
N LEU A 739 -21.41 -15.48 25.84
CA LEU A 739 -20.51 -14.35 26.01
C LEU A 739 -20.73 -13.34 24.87
N ILE A 740 -20.89 -12.07 25.22
CA ILE A 740 -20.95 -10.95 24.26
C ILE A 740 -19.75 -10.05 24.52
N THR A 741 -19.01 -9.71 23.47
CA THR A 741 -17.89 -8.77 23.49
C THR A 741 -17.93 -7.88 22.24
N PHE A 742 -17.48 -6.64 22.35
CA PHE A 742 -17.47 -5.69 21.24
C PHE A 742 -16.40 -4.60 21.43
N ALA A 743 -16.05 -3.88 20.36
CA ALA A 743 -15.10 -2.78 20.45
C ALA A 743 -15.69 -1.59 21.25
N PRO A 744 -14.93 -0.98 22.18
CA PRO A 744 -15.38 0.22 22.89
C PRO A 744 -15.70 1.37 21.92
N VAL A 745 -16.80 2.08 22.16
CA VAL A 745 -17.17 3.30 21.42
C VAL A 745 -16.52 4.51 22.07
N GLU A 746 -15.84 5.33 21.28
CA GLU A 746 -15.20 6.56 21.78
C GLU A 746 -16.25 7.52 22.39
N GLY A 747 -15.94 8.05 23.57
CA GLY A 747 -16.84 8.93 24.32
C GLY A 747 -17.97 8.21 25.08
N ALA A 748 -18.09 6.89 24.95
CA ALA A 748 -19.05 6.12 25.72
C ALA A 748 -18.75 6.17 27.23
N VAL A 749 -19.81 6.35 28.02
CA VAL A 749 -19.79 6.23 29.49
C VAL A 749 -20.44 4.92 29.97
N GLY A 750 -20.96 4.12 29.05
CA GLY A 750 -21.53 2.79 29.30
C GLY A 750 -22.37 2.30 28.12
N TYR A 751 -23.00 1.14 28.30
CA TYR A 751 -23.82 0.48 27.28
C TYR A 751 -25.10 -0.08 27.91
N PHE A 752 -26.18 -0.13 27.12
CA PHE A 752 -27.39 -0.87 27.46
C PHE A 752 -27.46 -2.15 26.63
N VAL A 753 -27.48 -3.30 27.30
CA VAL A 753 -27.61 -4.63 26.70
C VAL A 753 -29.01 -5.16 26.93
N GLN A 754 -29.66 -5.70 25.90
CA GLN A 754 -31.01 -6.27 25.99
C GLN A 754 -31.08 -7.60 25.22
N ALA A 755 -31.56 -8.66 25.89
CA ALA A 755 -32.02 -9.87 25.21
C ALA A 755 -33.47 -9.67 24.74
N VAL A 756 -33.73 -9.79 23.43
CA VAL A 756 -35.00 -9.41 22.79
C VAL A 756 -35.95 -10.60 22.61
N SER A 757 -35.41 -11.81 22.49
CA SER A 757 -36.19 -13.06 22.36
C SER A 757 -35.38 -14.27 22.85
N GLY A 758 -36.06 -15.31 23.37
CA GLY A 758 -35.42 -16.60 23.75
C GLY A 758 -34.85 -16.68 25.17
N SER A 759 -34.91 -15.59 25.95
CA SER A 759 -34.52 -15.53 27.37
C SER A 759 -35.74 -15.33 28.28
N PRO A 760 -35.79 -15.92 29.49
CA PRO A 760 -36.82 -15.61 30.49
C PRO A 760 -36.71 -14.19 31.06
N ASN A 761 -35.56 -13.51 30.86
CA ASN A 761 -35.31 -12.13 31.28
C ASN A 761 -35.08 -11.24 30.04
N ASN A 762 -36.05 -10.38 29.74
CA ASN A 762 -35.99 -9.37 28.66
C ASN A 762 -35.57 -7.98 29.16
N ASP A 763 -35.08 -7.90 30.40
CA ASP A 763 -34.71 -6.64 31.03
C ASP A 763 -33.43 -6.09 30.41
N ALA A 764 -33.40 -4.79 30.17
CA ALA A 764 -32.21 -4.11 29.70
C ALA A 764 -31.25 -3.89 30.89
N GLU A 765 -30.01 -4.34 30.76
CA GLU A 765 -28.95 -4.15 31.74
C GLU A 765 -28.01 -3.03 31.28
N GLN A 766 -27.62 -2.15 32.21
CA GLN A 766 -26.62 -1.13 31.93
C GLN A 766 -25.25 -1.60 32.43
N ILE A 767 -24.29 -1.69 31.52
CA ILE A 767 -22.91 -2.09 31.81
C ILE A 767 -21.94 -0.93 31.57
N ALA A 768 -20.83 -0.92 32.31
CA ALA A 768 -19.76 0.07 32.17
C ALA A 768 -18.62 -0.42 31.25
N VAL A 769 -18.54 -1.72 31.02
CA VAL A 769 -17.53 -2.41 30.22
C VAL A 769 -18.14 -2.87 28.88
N ASN A 770 -17.29 -3.34 27.96
CA ASN A 770 -17.65 -3.72 26.60
C ASN A 770 -17.86 -5.23 26.40
N ASP A 771 -18.05 -5.96 27.50
CA ASP A 771 -18.30 -7.40 27.55
C ASP A 771 -19.35 -7.76 28.61
N ILE A 772 -20.06 -8.88 28.40
CA ILE A 772 -21.03 -9.44 29.36
C ILE A 772 -21.31 -10.92 29.06
N GLU A 773 -21.46 -11.73 30.10
CA GLU A 773 -21.95 -13.11 29.99
C GLU A 773 -23.45 -13.18 30.33
N LEU A 774 -24.28 -13.52 29.35
CA LEU A 774 -25.70 -13.79 29.57
C LEU A 774 -25.90 -15.23 30.03
N ASN A 775 -26.48 -15.39 31.22
CA ASN A 775 -26.70 -16.68 31.87
C ASN A 775 -28.19 -17.11 31.83
N GLY A 776 -28.44 -18.40 32.03
CA GLY A 776 -29.80 -18.94 32.16
C GLY A 776 -30.56 -19.11 30.85
N LEU A 777 -29.84 -19.15 29.73
CA LEU A 777 -30.39 -19.39 28.39
C LEU A 777 -30.80 -20.85 28.21
N THR A 778 -31.57 -21.14 27.16
CA THR A 778 -32.01 -22.50 26.82
C THR A 778 -31.24 -23.02 25.60
N ASN A 779 -30.55 -24.15 25.74
CA ASN A 779 -29.82 -24.76 24.63
C ASN A 779 -30.74 -25.09 23.44
N GLY A 780 -30.23 -24.88 22.23
CA GLY A 780 -30.95 -25.09 20.97
C GLY A 780 -31.99 -24.01 20.66
N SER A 781 -32.17 -22.99 21.51
CA SER A 781 -33.08 -21.87 21.26
C SER A 781 -32.28 -20.60 20.91
N PRO A 782 -32.52 -19.96 19.76
CA PRO A 782 -31.81 -18.73 19.39
C PRO A 782 -32.22 -17.56 20.28
N VAL A 783 -31.24 -16.72 20.61
CA VAL A 783 -31.36 -15.51 21.44
C VAL A 783 -30.81 -14.33 20.67
N VAL A 784 -31.61 -13.26 20.55
CA VAL A 784 -31.18 -12.01 19.91
C VAL A 784 -30.77 -10.99 20.98
N VAL A 785 -29.56 -10.45 20.86
CA VAL A 785 -28.99 -9.47 21.79
C VAL A 785 -28.83 -8.12 21.09
N ARG A 786 -29.27 -7.04 21.73
CA ARG A 786 -29.07 -5.65 21.28
C ARG A 786 -28.19 -4.88 22.25
N VAL A 787 -27.27 -4.07 21.72
CA VAL A 787 -26.41 -3.19 22.50
C VAL A 787 -26.51 -1.75 21.99
N ALA A 788 -26.87 -0.81 22.87
CA ALA A 788 -26.89 0.62 22.58
C ALA A 788 -25.85 1.36 23.44
N THR A 789 -25.19 2.37 22.87
CA THR A 789 -24.17 3.17 23.57
C THR A 789 -24.82 4.26 24.42
N VAL A 790 -24.23 4.57 25.57
CA VAL A 790 -24.58 5.70 26.42
C VAL A 790 -23.42 6.69 26.43
N GLY A 791 -23.68 7.92 26.02
CA GLY A 791 -22.71 9.02 26.03
C GLY A 791 -23.03 10.09 27.09
N GLN A 792 -22.33 11.22 27.02
CA GLN A 792 -22.58 12.41 27.84
C GLN A 792 -23.99 12.98 27.64
N GLY A 793 -24.53 12.89 26.42
CA GLY A 793 -25.91 13.28 26.10
C GLY A 793 -26.97 12.25 26.52
N GLY A 794 -26.57 11.11 27.09
CA GLY A 794 -27.43 9.99 27.42
C GLY A 794 -27.40 8.87 26.36
N LYS A 795 -28.40 7.98 26.43
CA LYS A 795 -28.51 6.81 25.54
C LYS A 795 -28.66 7.24 24.08
N GLY A 796 -27.82 6.69 23.20
CA GLY A 796 -27.91 6.90 21.76
C GLY A 796 -29.16 6.27 21.14
N THR A 797 -29.49 6.65 19.92
CA THR A 797 -30.72 6.18 19.24
C THR A 797 -30.56 4.84 18.53
N GLY A 798 -29.33 4.48 18.15
CA GLY A 798 -29.00 3.23 17.48
C GLY A 798 -28.70 2.06 18.42
N TYR A 799 -28.65 0.86 17.86
CA TYR A 799 -28.16 -0.35 18.52
C TYR A 799 -27.43 -1.27 17.54
N ALA A 800 -26.48 -2.03 18.05
CA ALA A 800 -25.91 -3.21 17.39
C ALA A 800 -26.72 -4.44 17.77
N GLU A 801 -26.84 -5.44 16.90
CA GLU A 801 -27.63 -6.65 17.14
C GLU A 801 -26.88 -7.90 16.69
N ALA A 802 -26.98 -9.00 17.44
CA ALA A 802 -26.47 -10.31 17.06
C ALA A 802 -27.38 -11.43 17.60
N GLU A 803 -27.42 -12.56 16.88
CA GLU A 803 -28.13 -13.77 17.30
C GLU A 803 -27.13 -14.84 17.77
N VAL A 804 -27.47 -15.54 18.85
CA VAL A 804 -26.67 -16.66 19.39
C VAL A 804 -27.58 -17.82 19.78
N THR A 805 -27.18 -19.05 19.46
CA THR A 805 -27.89 -20.27 19.89
C THR A 805 -27.01 -21.05 20.87
N PRO A 806 -27.33 -21.07 22.17
CA PRO A 806 -26.59 -21.85 23.18
C PRO A 806 -26.65 -23.35 22.89
N GLY A 807 -25.64 -24.12 23.32
CA GLY A 807 -25.51 -25.55 22.97
C GLY A 807 -24.93 -26.39 24.11
N ALA A 808 -25.34 -27.66 24.18
CA ALA A 808 -24.94 -28.61 25.24
C ALA A 808 -23.61 -29.34 24.93
N GLY A 809 -22.64 -28.65 24.36
CA GLY A 809 -21.34 -29.24 24.02
C GLY A 809 -20.52 -29.60 25.27
N GLU A 810 -19.73 -30.66 25.20
CA GLU A 810 -18.72 -30.99 26.22
C GLU A 810 -17.58 -29.97 26.09
N VAL A 811 -17.42 -29.10 27.10
CA VAL A 811 -16.33 -28.13 27.18
C VAL A 811 -15.05 -28.85 27.60
N ARG A 812 -14.06 -28.88 26.72
CA ARG A 812 -12.72 -29.45 26.96
C ARG A 812 -11.74 -28.39 27.46
N PHE A 813 -11.95 -27.15 27.06
CA PHE A 813 -11.18 -25.99 27.47
C PHE A 813 -12.00 -24.72 27.27
N GLU A 814 -11.92 -23.78 28.20
CA GLU A 814 -12.51 -22.44 28.07
C GLU A 814 -11.66 -21.47 28.90
N ASP A 815 -11.30 -20.34 28.31
CA ASP A 815 -10.63 -19.23 28.99
C ASP A 815 -11.05 -17.89 28.34
N ASP A 816 -11.53 -16.97 29.16
CA ASP A 816 -11.83 -15.57 28.81
C ASP A 816 -10.68 -14.63 29.19
N PHE A 817 -9.57 -15.18 29.69
CA PHE A 817 -8.34 -14.51 30.10
C PHE A 817 -8.47 -13.50 31.25
N ASN A 818 -9.69 -13.25 31.77
CA ASN A 818 -9.93 -12.33 32.88
C ASN A 818 -9.21 -12.74 34.17
N SER A 819 -8.94 -14.04 34.34
CA SER A 819 -8.19 -14.56 35.49
C SER A 819 -6.68 -14.24 35.45
N GLY A 820 -6.13 -14.00 34.26
CA GLY A 820 -4.70 -13.89 34.01
C GLY A 820 -3.87 -15.15 34.29
N ASP A 821 -4.51 -16.30 34.53
CA ASP A 821 -3.83 -17.56 34.82
C ASP A 821 -3.36 -18.26 33.53
N LEU A 822 -2.07 -18.13 33.23
CA LEU A 822 -1.46 -18.77 32.06
C LEU A 822 -0.88 -20.16 32.36
N SER A 823 -1.09 -20.73 33.56
CA SER A 823 -0.54 -22.04 33.94
C SER A 823 -1.10 -23.21 33.12
N LYS A 824 -2.25 -23.00 32.46
CA LYS A 824 -2.92 -23.96 31.56
C LYS A 824 -2.31 -24.02 30.15
N TYR A 825 -1.28 -23.24 29.87
CA TYR A 825 -0.68 -23.14 28.55
C TYR A 825 0.80 -23.53 28.53
N ASN A 826 1.24 -24.09 27.40
CA ASN A 826 2.63 -24.35 27.07
C ASN A 826 3.21 -23.15 26.33
N GLN A 827 4.18 -22.49 26.97
CA GLN A 827 4.89 -21.30 26.46
C GLN A 827 6.32 -21.61 26.00
N ASP A 828 6.60 -22.86 25.64
CA ASP A 828 7.96 -23.36 25.39
C ASP A 828 8.69 -22.63 24.24
N LEU A 829 7.93 -21.98 23.35
CA LEU A 829 8.45 -21.33 22.14
C LEU A 829 8.37 -19.79 22.17
N SER A 830 7.40 -19.21 22.88
CA SER A 830 7.20 -17.76 22.94
C SER A 830 6.53 -17.33 24.24
N GLN A 831 6.82 -16.12 24.69
CA GLN A 831 6.27 -15.56 25.93
C GLN A 831 4.97 -14.80 25.64
N TRP A 832 3.94 -15.08 26.43
CA TRP A 832 2.62 -14.46 26.35
C TRP A 832 2.27 -13.83 27.68
N THR A 833 1.62 -12.67 27.63
CA THR A 833 1.29 -11.87 28.80
C THR A 833 -0.08 -11.23 28.66
N MET A 834 -0.73 -10.98 29.79
CA MET A 834 -1.93 -10.16 29.83
C MET A 834 -1.56 -8.68 29.76
N GLU A 835 -2.18 -7.96 28.82
CA GLU A 835 -2.06 -6.50 28.69
C GLU A 835 -3.41 -5.92 28.24
N ASP A 836 -3.88 -4.87 28.91
CA ASP A 836 -5.17 -4.21 28.65
C ASP A 836 -6.38 -5.17 28.66
N GLY A 837 -6.32 -6.24 29.47
CA GLY A 837 -7.36 -7.27 29.53
C GLY A 837 -7.31 -8.30 28.40
N LEU A 838 -6.37 -8.18 27.45
CA LEU A 838 -6.19 -9.11 26.34
C LEU A 838 -4.95 -9.95 26.55
N LEU A 839 -5.01 -11.20 26.11
CA LEU A 839 -3.83 -12.05 26.01
C LEU A 839 -3.03 -11.65 24.75
N LYS A 840 -1.79 -11.18 24.93
CA LYS A 840 -0.92 -10.73 23.84
C LYS A 840 0.40 -11.48 23.81
N HIS A 841 0.97 -11.59 22.62
CA HIS A 841 2.30 -12.11 22.39
C HIS A 841 3.37 -11.05 22.70
N GLY A 842 4.39 -11.40 23.51
CA GLY A 842 5.36 -10.45 24.06
C GLY A 842 6.83 -10.67 23.65
N SER A 843 7.13 -11.49 22.63
CA SER A 843 8.52 -11.79 22.26
C SER A 843 9.05 -10.98 21.05
N ALA A 844 10.38 -10.79 20.99
CA ALA A 844 11.05 -9.95 19.98
C ALA A 844 11.07 -10.55 18.56
N SER A 845 10.73 -11.83 18.39
CA SER A 845 10.81 -12.55 17.11
C SER A 845 9.61 -12.30 16.17
N GLY A 846 8.67 -11.44 16.55
CA GLY A 846 7.47 -11.10 15.74
C GLY A 846 6.39 -12.19 15.76
N GLN A 847 6.78 -13.47 15.71
CA GLN A 847 5.87 -14.61 15.71
C GLN A 847 5.65 -15.20 17.12
N GLY A 848 4.40 -15.40 17.50
CA GLY A 848 3.97 -15.99 18.76
C GLY A 848 3.13 -17.24 18.57
N ALA A 849 3.34 -18.23 19.43
CA ALA A 849 2.53 -19.45 19.52
C ALA A 849 2.28 -19.84 20.98
N LEU A 850 1.03 -20.16 21.30
CA LEU A 850 0.61 -20.59 22.63
C LEU A 850 -0.23 -21.86 22.52
N GLY A 851 0.25 -22.97 23.08
CA GLY A 851 -0.50 -24.23 23.09
C GLY A 851 -1.26 -24.44 24.39
N VAL A 852 -2.45 -25.01 24.34
CA VAL A 852 -3.17 -25.48 25.53
C VAL A 852 -2.48 -26.74 26.07
N ARG A 853 -2.31 -26.85 27.41
CA ARG A 853 -1.76 -28.05 28.06
C ARG A 853 -2.77 -29.18 28.08
N ASP A 854 -2.30 -30.39 27.80
CA ASP A 854 -3.04 -31.65 27.98
C ASP A 854 -4.38 -31.74 27.24
N VAL A 855 -4.60 -30.85 26.26
CA VAL A 855 -5.78 -30.87 25.38
C VAL A 855 -5.33 -31.18 23.96
N GLN A 856 -5.83 -32.30 23.46
CA GLN A 856 -5.76 -32.67 22.05
C GLN A 856 -7.17 -32.79 21.49
N LEU A 857 -7.32 -32.53 20.19
CA LEU A 857 -8.62 -32.61 19.53
C LEU A 857 -8.52 -33.41 18.24
N VAL A 858 -9.29 -34.51 18.20
CA VAL A 858 -9.68 -35.15 16.95
C VAL A 858 -10.88 -34.38 16.42
N ASP A 859 -12.05 -34.53 17.03
CA ASP A 859 -13.29 -33.87 16.59
C ASP A 859 -13.83 -32.87 17.61
N GLY A 860 -14.39 -31.77 17.10
CA GLY A 860 -14.93 -30.68 17.90
C GLY A 860 -14.78 -29.33 17.22
N THR A 861 -15.02 -28.27 17.98
CA THR A 861 -14.90 -26.88 17.55
C THR A 861 -13.90 -26.15 18.43
N VAL A 862 -12.95 -25.46 17.81
CA VAL A 862 -12.08 -24.48 18.46
C VAL A 862 -12.59 -23.09 18.12
N THR A 863 -12.88 -22.27 19.13
CA THR A 863 -13.35 -20.90 18.97
C THR A 863 -12.35 -19.94 19.60
N ALA A 864 -11.94 -18.91 18.88
CA ALA A 864 -11.11 -17.84 19.41
C ALA A 864 -11.71 -16.47 19.06
N VAL A 865 -11.56 -15.49 19.95
CA VAL A 865 -11.90 -14.09 19.67
C VAL A 865 -10.63 -13.26 19.68
N ALA A 866 -10.32 -12.63 18.56
CA ALA A 866 -9.12 -11.83 18.35
C ALA A 866 -9.47 -10.37 18.06
N LYS A 867 -8.70 -9.44 18.64
CA LYS A 867 -8.70 -8.02 18.34
C LYS A 867 -7.54 -7.69 17.41
N HIS A 868 -7.85 -7.09 16.26
CA HIS A 868 -6.85 -6.59 15.33
C HIS A 868 -6.33 -5.23 15.85
N ALA A 869 -5.36 -5.23 16.76
CA ALA A 869 -4.99 -4.03 17.52
C ALA A 869 -4.17 -3.00 16.73
N SER A 870 -3.45 -3.41 15.69
CA SER A 870 -2.62 -2.56 14.82
C SER A 870 -2.68 -3.09 13.38
N ALA A 871 -2.26 -2.28 12.41
CA ALA A 871 -2.32 -2.63 10.98
C ALA A 871 -1.51 -3.88 10.60
N ASP A 872 -0.53 -4.26 11.43
CA ASP A 872 0.36 -5.42 11.28
C ASP A 872 -0.01 -6.59 12.21
N ALA A 873 -1.14 -6.51 12.91
CA ALA A 873 -1.56 -7.54 13.86
C ALA A 873 -2.19 -8.75 13.16
N ASP A 874 -1.47 -9.86 13.13
CA ASP A 874 -1.97 -11.13 12.58
C ASP A 874 -2.45 -12.05 13.71
N TRP A 875 -3.53 -12.78 13.46
CA TRP A 875 -4.21 -13.61 14.45
C TRP A 875 -4.68 -14.93 13.83
N GLY A 876 -4.62 -16.01 14.60
CA GLY A 876 -5.05 -17.33 14.12
C GLY A 876 -5.19 -18.39 15.21
N ILE A 877 -5.79 -19.52 14.81
CA ILE A 877 -5.94 -20.75 15.58
C ILE A 877 -5.00 -21.81 15.00
N ALA A 878 -4.15 -22.38 15.83
CA ALA A 878 -3.35 -23.56 15.51
C ALA A 878 -4.06 -24.82 16.04
N PHE A 879 -4.15 -25.88 15.23
CA PHE A 879 -4.86 -27.11 15.60
C PHE A 879 -4.31 -28.35 14.88
N ARG A 880 -4.51 -29.53 15.49
CA ARG A 880 -4.06 -30.85 15.00
C ARG A 880 -2.62 -30.80 14.46
N GLY A 881 -1.66 -30.57 15.37
CA GLY A 881 -0.22 -30.55 15.05
C GLY A 881 0.65 -31.01 16.22
N GLY A 882 1.81 -31.57 15.90
CA GLY A 882 2.83 -31.96 16.89
C GLY A 882 3.70 -30.77 17.34
N SER A 883 3.82 -29.77 16.48
CA SER A 883 4.51 -28.51 16.75
C SER A 883 3.84 -27.38 15.96
N TYR A 884 4.31 -26.15 16.16
CA TYR A 884 3.78 -24.98 15.47
C TYR A 884 4.06 -25.00 13.95
N SER A 885 5.20 -25.53 13.51
CA SER A 885 5.54 -25.66 12.08
C SER A 885 4.98 -26.93 11.43
N LYS A 886 4.38 -27.81 12.23
CA LYS A 886 3.88 -29.13 11.82
C LYS A 886 2.46 -29.36 12.36
N GLY A 887 1.48 -28.90 11.59
CA GLY A 887 0.06 -28.84 11.96
C GLY A 887 -0.76 -27.96 11.03
N TYR A 888 -2.03 -27.72 11.39
CA TYR A 888 -2.89 -26.77 10.68
C TYR A 888 -2.99 -25.41 11.37
N LEU A 889 -3.21 -24.38 10.56
CA LEU A 889 -3.39 -23.01 11.00
C LEU A 889 -4.50 -22.33 10.20
N PHE A 890 -5.48 -21.74 10.90
CA PHE A 890 -6.52 -20.91 10.31
C PHE A 890 -6.44 -19.50 10.90
N GLY A 891 -6.36 -18.47 10.07
CA GLY A 891 -6.17 -17.12 10.57
C GLY A 891 -6.14 -16.04 9.48
N TYR A 892 -5.72 -14.85 9.91
CA TYR A 892 -5.51 -13.68 9.08
C TYR A 892 -4.03 -13.30 9.09
N GLU A 893 -3.47 -13.02 7.91
CA GLU A 893 -2.11 -12.52 7.73
C GLU A 893 -2.03 -11.64 6.48
N ASN A 894 -1.43 -10.44 6.59
CA ASN A 894 -1.14 -9.55 5.46
C ASN A 894 -2.32 -9.28 4.50
N GLY A 895 -3.51 -9.00 5.04
CA GLY A 895 -4.69 -8.73 4.21
C GLY A 895 -5.40 -9.98 3.65
N LEU A 896 -5.04 -11.16 4.14
CA LEU A 896 -5.55 -12.44 3.64
C LEU A 896 -6.04 -13.33 4.78
N LEU A 897 -7.22 -13.91 4.64
CA LEU A 897 -7.64 -15.08 5.41
C LEU A 897 -7.04 -16.34 4.79
N PHE A 898 -6.58 -17.27 5.62
CA PHE A 898 -5.92 -18.48 5.15
C PHE A 898 -6.28 -19.71 5.99
N LEU A 899 -6.19 -20.88 5.35
CA LEU A 899 -6.11 -22.18 6.01
C LEU A 899 -4.88 -22.92 5.46
N ARG A 900 -3.92 -23.20 6.34
CA ARG A 900 -2.61 -23.79 6.00
C ARG A 900 -2.38 -25.13 6.71
N ARG A 901 -1.55 -25.97 6.11
CA ARG A 901 -0.91 -27.15 6.68
C ARG A 901 0.59 -27.04 6.45
N ASP A 902 1.39 -27.06 7.51
CA ASP A 902 2.86 -26.97 7.44
C ASP A 902 3.35 -25.79 6.60
N GLY A 903 2.68 -24.64 6.75
CA GLY A 903 2.95 -23.42 5.98
C GLY A 903 2.35 -23.39 4.57
N GLN A 904 1.86 -24.52 4.04
CA GLN A 904 1.24 -24.59 2.72
C GLN A 904 -0.27 -24.35 2.78
N HIS A 905 -0.78 -23.51 1.89
CA HIS A 905 -2.21 -23.24 1.77
C HIS A 905 -2.98 -24.48 1.28
N LEU A 906 -4.01 -24.89 2.01
CA LEU A 906 -4.90 -25.99 1.61
C LEU A 906 -5.94 -25.55 0.57
N GLN A 907 -6.26 -24.25 0.54
CA GLN A 907 -7.08 -23.57 -0.46
C GLN A 907 -6.52 -22.15 -0.72
N PRO A 908 -6.83 -21.52 -1.88
CA PRO A 908 -6.41 -20.15 -2.14
C PRO A 908 -6.84 -19.20 -1.00
N PRO A 909 -5.94 -18.34 -0.50
CA PRO A 909 -6.28 -17.39 0.54
C PRO A 909 -7.33 -16.37 0.05
N VAL A 910 -8.15 -15.86 0.96
CA VAL A 910 -9.27 -14.96 0.66
C VAL A 910 -8.91 -13.53 1.09
N PRO A 911 -8.95 -12.52 0.21
CA PRO A 911 -8.73 -11.13 0.58
C PRO A 911 -9.67 -10.67 1.68
N PHE A 912 -9.12 -10.02 2.71
CA PHE A 912 -9.87 -9.53 3.85
C PHE A 912 -9.19 -8.28 4.43
N THR A 913 -9.98 -7.28 4.79
CA THR A 913 -9.48 -6.05 5.42
C THR A 913 -9.94 -6.01 6.87
N ALA A 914 -9.04 -6.36 7.78
CA ALA A 914 -9.28 -6.19 9.20
C ALA A 914 -9.21 -4.70 9.57
N LYS A 915 -10.17 -4.21 10.35
CA LYS A 915 -10.21 -2.83 10.83
C LYS A 915 -9.45 -2.72 12.15
N PRO A 916 -8.50 -1.78 12.29
CA PRO A 916 -7.81 -1.56 13.56
C PRO A 916 -8.80 -1.33 14.71
N GLY A 917 -8.60 -2.05 15.81
CA GLY A 917 -9.42 -2.00 17.02
C GLY A 917 -10.67 -2.91 17.01
N GLU A 918 -11.03 -3.51 15.87
CA GLU A 918 -12.20 -4.39 15.74
C GLU A 918 -11.90 -5.82 16.20
N TYR A 919 -12.94 -6.53 16.64
CA TYR A 919 -12.90 -7.91 17.12
C TYR A 919 -13.45 -8.86 16.06
N TYR A 920 -12.86 -10.05 16.00
CA TYR A 920 -13.19 -11.12 15.05
C TYR A 920 -13.31 -12.45 15.77
N LYS A 921 -14.38 -13.20 15.48
CA LYS A 921 -14.57 -14.57 15.99
C LYS A 921 -14.10 -15.58 14.95
N LEU A 922 -13.10 -16.37 15.31
CA LEU A 922 -12.61 -17.49 14.53
C LEU A 922 -13.23 -18.77 15.06
N GLU A 923 -13.75 -19.63 14.18
CA GLU A 923 -14.13 -21.00 14.54
C GLU A 923 -13.49 -22.01 13.58
N VAL A 924 -12.90 -23.07 14.12
CA VAL A 924 -12.47 -24.24 13.34
C VAL A 924 -13.31 -25.43 13.78
N ARG A 925 -14.09 -26.01 12.86
CA ARG A 925 -14.92 -27.21 13.09
C ARG A 925 -14.25 -28.43 12.47
N LEU A 926 -14.08 -29.47 13.29
CA LEU A 926 -13.35 -30.69 12.97
C LEU A 926 -14.29 -31.88 13.07
N ASN A 927 -14.41 -32.64 11.98
CA ASN A 927 -15.20 -33.86 11.90
C ASN A 927 -14.47 -34.92 11.04
N GLY A 928 -13.76 -35.82 11.70
CA GLY A 928 -12.81 -36.75 11.12
C GLY A 928 -11.83 -36.03 10.20
N LYS A 929 -11.89 -36.32 8.90
CA LYS A 929 -11.05 -35.69 7.87
C LYS A 929 -11.55 -34.33 7.37
N GLN A 930 -12.74 -33.87 7.78
CA GLN A 930 -13.27 -32.57 7.39
C GLN A 930 -12.77 -31.48 8.33
N ILE A 931 -12.28 -30.38 7.75
CA ILE A 931 -11.84 -29.18 8.44
C ILE A 931 -12.59 -28.01 7.83
N GLU A 932 -13.36 -27.29 8.65
CA GLU A 932 -14.06 -26.08 8.24
C GLU A 932 -13.60 -24.87 9.06
N GLY A 933 -13.23 -23.78 8.39
CA GLY A 933 -12.82 -22.53 9.03
C GLY A 933 -13.88 -21.44 8.84
N TYR A 934 -14.27 -20.78 9.91
CA TYR A 934 -15.31 -19.74 9.92
C TYR A 934 -14.77 -18.44 10.51
N LEU A 935 -15.19 -17.31 9.94
CA LEU A 935 -14.97 -15.99 10.48
C LEU A 935 -16.32 -15.34 10.74
N ASP A 936 -16.56 -14.91 11.97
CA ASP A 936 -17.81 -14.27 12.42
C ASP A 936 -19.09 -15.08 12.09
N GLY A 937 -18.95 -16.41 12.06
CA GLY A 937 -20.03 -17.35 11.72
C GLY A 937 -20.19 -17.62 10.22
N GLU A 938 -19.49 -16.92 9.34
CA GLU A 938 -19.44 -17.22 7.91
C GLU A 938 -18.38 -18.30 7.62
N ARG A 939 -18.75 -19.34 6.87
CA ARG A 939 -17.82 -20.41 6.48
C ARG A 939 -16.88 -19.92 5.37
N ILE A 940 -15.60 -19.75 5.69
CA ILE A 940 -14.57 -19.29 4.75
C ILE A 940 -13.92 -20.47 4.02
N PHE A 941 -13.58 -21.54 4.76
CA PHE A 941 -12.90 -22.71 4.20
C PHE A 941 -13.62 -23.99 4.57
N ALA A 942 -13.59 -24.97 3.66
CA ALA A 942 -14.03 -26.34 3.88
C ALA A 942 -13.14 -27.29 3.08
N VAL A 943 -12.32 -28.07 3.78
CA VAL A 943 -11.33 -28.97 3.17
C VAL A 943 -11.41 -30.36 3.77
N THR A 944 -10.99 -31.34 2.97
CA THR A 944 -10.79 -32.71 3.43
C THR A 944 -9.30 -33.01 3.46
N ASP A 945 -8.73 -33.23 4.64
CA ASP A 945 -7.31 -33.52 4.82
C ASP A 945 -7.11 -34.58 5.92
N THR A 946 -6.10 -35.44 5.75
CA THR A 946 -5.85 -36.58 6.65
C THR A 946 -4.45 -36.61 7.23
N VAL A 947 -3.62 -35.59 6.98
CA VAL A 947 -2.22 -35.57 7.41
C VAL A 947 -2.13 -35.55 8.92
N TYR A 948 -2.81 -34.61 9.57
CA TYR A 948 -2.90 -34.58 11.03
C TYR A 948 -4.34 -34.87 11.45
N LYS A 949 -4.52 -35.97 12.18
CA LYS A 949 -5.85 -36.41 12.64
C LYS A 949 -6.14 -35.97 14.07
N SER A 950 -5.08 -35.83 14.87
CA SER A 950 -5.08 -35.33 16.24
C SER A 950 -3.88 -34.41 16.45
N GLY A 951 -3.86 -33.67 17.56
CA GLY A 951 -2.72 -32.87 17.95
C GLY A 951 -3.09 -31.68 18.83
N ARG A 952 -2.11 -30.81 19.08
CA ARG A 952 -2.24 -29.65 19.98
C ARG A 952 -3.24 -28.63 19.43
N ILE A 953 -3.80 -27.85 20.34
CA ILE A 953 -4.64 -26.68 20.05
C ILE A 953 -3.95 -25.45 20.63
N GLY A 954 -4.04 -24.33 19.93
CA GLY A 954 -3.42 -23.10 20.40
C GLY A 954 -3.80 -21.87 19.62
N LEU A 955 -3.19 -20.77 20.05
CA LEU A 955 -3.27 -19.48 19.39
C LEU A 955 -1.98 -19.19 18.64
N HIS A 956 -2.14 -18.44 17.57
CA HIS A 956 -1.07 -17.95 16.72
C HIS A 956 -1.20 -16.44 16.53
N SER A 957 -0.07 -15.75 16.59
CA SER A 957 -0.02 -14.31 16.34
C SER A 957 1.26 -13.92 15.61
N TRP A 958 1.17 -12.89 14.77
CA TRP A 958 2.31 -12.07 14.37
C TRP A 958 2.07 -10.62 14.84
N SER A 959 3.07 -9.99 15.45
CA SER A 959 2.96 -8.63 16.02
C SER A 959 1.83 -8.47 17.06
N GLY A 960 1.24 -7.28 17.18
CA GLY A 960 0.40 -6.84 18.30
C GLY A 960 -1.03 -7.37 18.41
N ALA A 961 -1.36 -8.56 17.90
CA ALA A 961 -2.71 -9.09 18.07
C ALA A 961 -3.02 -9.40 19.55
N GLY A 962 -4.28 -9.16 19.96
CA GLY A 962 -4.76 -9.47 21.30
C GLY A 962 -5.93 -10.46 21.25
N PHE A 963 -5.97 -11.41 22.18
CA PHE A 963 -7.03 -12.41 22.27
C PHE A 963 -7.88 -12.20 23.52
N ASP A 964 -9.20 -12.29 23.33
CA ASP A 964 -10.23 -12.03 24.35
C ASP A 964 -10.88 -13.33 24.82
N TYR A 965 -10.82 -14.39 24.02
CA TYR A 965 -11.42 -15.69 24.36
C TYR A 965 -10.76 -16.84 23.60
N LEU A 966 -10.64 -18.00 24.25
CA LEU A 966 -10.34 -19.30 23.62
C LEU A 966 -11.22 -20.40 24.24
N GLY A 967 -11.95 -21.12 23.39
CA GLY A 967 -12.79 -22.25 23.79
C GLY A 967 -12.59 -23.47 22.90
N VAL A 968 -12.69 -24.66 23.49
CA VAL A 968 -12.64 -25.95 22.81
C VAL A 968 -13.80 -26.79 23.29
N THR A 969 -14.70 -27.13 22.36
CA THR A 969 -15.93 -27.89 22.65
C THR A 969 -16.07 -29.08 21.72
N ARG A 970 -16.71 -30.16 22.15
CA ARG A 970 -17.06 -31.30 21.29
C ARG A 970 -18.46 -31.82 21.58
N ASP A 971 -19.00 -32.65 20.70
CA ASP A 971 -20.28 -33.33 20.93
C ASP A 971 -20.16 -34.38 22.06
N ALA A 972 -21.17 -34.44 22.92
CA ALA A 972 -21.20 -35.31 24.11
C ALA A 972 -21.44 -36.82 23.82
N GLY A 973 -21.02 -37.35 22.65
CA GLY A 973 -21.26 -38.74 22.21
C GLY A 973 -20.46 -39.85 22.95
N HIS A 974 -20.46 -41.09 22.43
CA HIS A 974 -19.67 -42.26 22.92
C HIS A 974 -18.54 -42.63 21.94
N LEU A 975 -17.60 -43.53 22.30
CA LEU A 975 -16.63 -44.10 21.34
C LEU A 975 -17.37 -44.93 20.26
N THR A 976 -17.29 -44.52 18.99
CA THR A 976 -18.05 -45.18 17.90
C THR A 976 -17.27 -46.24 17.12
N ALA A 977 -15.96 -46.39 17.37
CA ALA A 977 -15.10 -47.36 16.69
C ALA A 977 -14.06 -47.99 17.64
N LYS A 978 -13.44 -49.09 17.21
CA LYS A 978 -12.30 -49.73 17.88
C LYS A 978 -11.01 -49.39 17.15
N PRO A 979 -9.87 -49.23 17.86
CA PRO A 979 -8.58 -49.07 17.21
C PRO A 979 -8.19 -50.36 16.46
N GLU A 980 -7.32 -50.25 15.46
CA GLU A 980 -6.87 -51.37 14.64
C GLU A 980 -5.34 -51.39 14.60
N ILE A 981 -4.69 -52.43 15.13
CA ILE A 981 -3.24 -52.62 14.95
C ILE A 981 -3.00 -53.11 13.53
N TYR A 982 -2.26 -52.33 12.73
CA TYR A 982 -1.95 -52.68 11.35
C TYR A 982 -0.49 -53.13 11.16
N GLU A 983 0.39 -52.92 12.14
CA GLU A 983 1.77 -53.42 12.12
C GLU A 983 2.33 -53.65 13.54
N ALA A 984 3.13 -54.70 13.69
CA ALA A 984 3.89 -55.02 14.90
C ALA A 984 5.32 -55.44 14.48
N LYS A 985 6.30 -54.54 14.61
CA LYS A 985 7.69 -54.73 14.17
C LYS A 985 8.55 -55.24 15.33
N GLU A 986 9.18 -56.39 15.14
CA GLU A 986 10.01 -57.07 16.14
C GLU A 986 11.42 -56.47 16.23
N GLY A 987 11.97 -56.36 17.44
CA GLY A 987 13.36 -55.98 17.71
C GLY A 987 13.96 -56.75 18.89
N ASP A 988 15.23 -56.49 19.21
CA ASP A 988 15.94 -57.17 20.31
C ASP A 988 15.40 -56.73 21.69
N GLY A 989 14.50 -57.54 22.24
CA GLY A 989 13.82 -57.31 23.51
C GLY A 989 12.70 -56.26 23.45
N LEU A 990 12.17 -55.96 22.26
CA LEU A 990 11.09 -54.98 22.07
C LEU A 990 10.17 -55.32 20.88
N VAL A 991 8.98 -54.71 20.86
CA VAL A 991 8.07 -54.65 19.70
C VAL A 991 7.57 -53.21 19.53
N ALA A 992 7.62 -52.69 18.30
CA ALA A 992 6.96 -51.44 17.93
C ALA A 992 5.59 -51.75 17.28
N LEU A 993 4.52 -51.16 17.80
CA LEU A 993 3.14 -51.32 17.34
C LEU A 993 2.69 -50.07 16.60
N HIS A 994 1.91 -50.27 15.54
CA HIS A 994 1.24 -49.20 14.79
C HIS A 994 -0.26 -49.48 14.68
N TYR A 995 -1.09 -48.47 14.94
CA TYR A 995 -2.53 -48.64 14.99
C TYR A 995 -3.34 -47.43 14.54
N ARG A 996 -4.57 -47.67 14.08
CA ARG A 996 -5.52 -46.62 13.74
C ARG A 996 -6.15 -46.01 14.99
N GLU A 997 -6.15 -44.69 15.04
CA GLU A 997 -6.86 -43.89 16.03
C GLU A 997 -8.40 -44.02 15.89
N VAL A 998 -9.11 -43.75 16.99
CA VAL A 998 -10.57 -43.74 17.10
C VAL A 998 -11.08 -42.32 17.36
N ASP A 999 -12.06 -41.90 16.57
CA ASP A 999 -12.75 -40.62 16.73
C ASP A 999 -13.41 -40.51 18.12
N GLY A 1000 -13.08 -39.45 18.86
CA GLY A 1000 -13.60 -39.19 20.21
C GLY A 1000 -12.82 -39.80 21.37
N ALA A 1001 -11.67 -40.44 21.14
CA ALA A 1001 -10.79 -40.93 22.21
C ALA A 1001 -10.04 -39.80 22.94
N ASP A 1002 -9.96 -39.91 24.27
CA ASP A 1002 -9.16 -39.08 25.16
C ASP A 1002 -7.70 -39.57 25.29
N GLY A 1003 -7.43 -40.85 25.00
CA GLY A 1003 -6.09 -41.47 25.07
C GLY A 1003 -6.07 -42.94 24.66
N TYR A 1004 -4.89 -43.57 24.67
CA TYR A 1004 -4.70 -44.99 24.32
C TYR A 1004 -3.87 -45.75 25.36
N ILE A 1005 -4.15 -47.05 25.53
CA ILE A 1005 -3.34 -47.99 26.31
C ILE A 1005 -2.96 -49.19 25.43
N ILE A 1006 -1.72 -49.67 25.51
CA ILE A 1006 -1.32 -51.00 25.03
C ILE A 1006 -1.49 -52.01 26.16
N ARG A 1007 -2.28 -53.05 25.91
CA ARG A 1007 -2.37 -54.26 26.73
C ARG A 1007 -1.59 -55.37 26.06
N TYR A 1008 -0.60 -55.95 26.75
CA TYR A 1008 0.17 -57.06 26.19
C TYR A 1008 0.45 -58.19 27.20
N ALA A 1009 0.59 -59.42 26.70
CA ALA A 1009 0.88 -60.63 27.48
C ALA A 1009 1.57 -61.71 26.63
N GLU A 1010 2.23 -62.69 27.26
CA GLU A 1010 2.79 -63.87 26.56
C GLU A 1010 1.67 -64.66 25.84
N ALA A 1011 1.90 -65.05 24.59
CA ALA A 1011 0.90 -65.67 23.72
C ALA A 1011 0.57 -67.12 24.09
N ASP A 1012 1.41 -67.78 24.90
CA ASP A 1012 1.24 -69.18 25.32
C ASP A 1012 0.20 -69.39 26.43
N GLY A 1013 -0.35 -68.30 26.98
CA GLY A 1013 -1.39 -68.33 28.00
C GLY A 1013 -0.88 -68.71 29.41
N SER A 1014 0.40 -68.49 29.71
CA SER A 1014 1.06 -68.80 31.00
C SER A 1014 0.42 -68.20 32.26
N GLY A 1015 -0.60 -67.33 32.14
CA GLY A 1015 -1.51 -66.93 33.22
C GLY A 1015 -1.16 -65.64 33.97
N SER A 1016 -0.28 -64.79 33.42
CA SER A 1016 -0.07 -63.42 33.91
C SER A 1016 -1.16 -62.47 33.41
N ALA A 1017 -1.57 -61.50 34.25
CA ALA A 1017 -2.46 -60.43 33.82
C ALA A 1017 -1.75 -59.57 32.75
N PRO A 1018 -2.47 -59.11 31.71
CA PRO A 1018 -1.86 -58.27 30.68
C PRO A 1018 -1.27 -57.00 31.29
N VAL A 1019 -0.06 -56.67 30.87
CA VAL A 1019 0.62 -55.44 31.26
C VAL A 1019 0.01 -54.29 30.46
N GLU A 1020 -0.32 -53.21 31.15
CA GLU A 1020 -0.83 -51.98 30.55
C GLU A 1020 0.29 -50.93 30.45
N LEU A 1021 0.40 -50.32 29.27
CA LEU A 1021 1.31 -49.23 28.99
C LEU A 1021 0.52 -48.09 28.34
N GLU A 1022 0.57 -46.88 28.91
CA GLU A 1022 0.02 -45.70 28.24
C GLU A 1022 0.70 -45.50 26.88
N ALA A 1023 -0.10 -45.16 25.88
CA ALA A 1023 0.31 -45.16 24.49
C ALA A 1023 -0.02 -43.84 23.81
N ALA A 1024 0.90 -43.36 22.97
CA ALA A 1024 0.65 -42.20 22.14
C ALA A 1024 -0.37 -42.54 21.05
N PRO A 1025 -1.11 -41.57 20.49
CA PRO A 1025 -1.94 -41.84 19.32
C PRO A 1025 -1.11 -42.40 18.15
N GLY A 1026 -1.61 -43.43 17.48
CA GLY A 1026 -1.02 -43.98 16.25
C GLY A 1026 0.07 -45.04 16.40
N SER A 1027 0.86 -45.04 17.50
CA SER A 1027 1.92 -46.03 17.71
C SER A 1027 2.39 -46.17 19.16
N ALA A 1028 3.08 -47.27 19.45
CA ALA A 1028 3.69 -47.52 20.76
C ALA A 1028 4.90 -48.46 20.67
N ILE A 1029 5.86 -48.35 21.59
CA ILE A 1029 6.97 -49.31 21.71
C ILE A 1029 6.88 -50.01 23.06
N VAL A 1030 6.81 -51.33 23.02
CA VAL A 1030 6.84 -52.18 24.21
C VAL A 1030 8.24 -52.76 24.34
N THR A 1031 8.95 -52.39 25.40
CA THR A 1031 10.33 -52.81 25.68
C THR A 1031 10.42 -53.78 26.86
N GLY A 1032 11.55 -54.47 27.01
CA GLY A 1032 11.78 -55.40 28.14
C GLY A 1032 11.17 -56.78 27.92
N LEU A 1033 10.86 -57.11 26.67
CA LEU A 1033 10.29 -58.39 26.27
C LEU A 1033 11.39 -59.46 26.15
N ALA A 1034 11.07 -60.72 26.45
CA ALA A 1034 11.99 -61.83 26.27
C ALA A 1034 12.05 -62.25 24.79
N ASN A 1035 13.25 -62.29 24.20
CA ASN A 1035 13.42 -62.77 22.84
C ASN A 1035 13.11 -64.26 22.70
N GLY A 1036 12.47 -64.64 21.59
CA GLY A 1036 12.01 -66.00 21.32
C GLY A 1036 10.68 -66.37 21.99
N VAL A 1037 10.08 -65.45 22.76
CA VAL A 1037 8.75 -65.59 23.36
C VAL A 1037 7.76 -64.78 22.53
N ALA A 1038 6.67 -65.41 22.09
CA ALA A 1038 5.60 -64.72 21.39
C ALA A 1038 4.73 -63.93 22.37
N TYR A 1039 4.38 -62.69 22.03
CA TYR A 1039 3.49 -61.83 22.82
C TYR A 1039 2.28 -61.42 21.99
N THR A 1040 1.12 -61.30 22.65
CA THR A 1040 -0.09 -60.69 22.10
C THR A 1040 -0.22 -59.25 22.59
N PHE A 1041 -0.63 -58.34 21.70
CA PHE A 1041 -0.77 -56.91 21.94
C PHE A 1041 -2.16 -56.44 21.50
N SER A 1042 -2.84 -55.65 22.31
CA SER A 1042 -4.09 -54.96 21.94
C SER A 1042 -3.99 -53.49 22.31
N VAL A 1043 -4.55 -52.62 21.48
CA VAL A 1043 -4.63 -51.18 21.72
C VAL A 1043 -6.01 -50.88 22.25
N VAL A 1044 -6.13 -50.05 23.27
CA VAL A 1044 -7.39 -49.66 23.90
C VAL A 1044 -7.55 -48.16 23.78
N ALA A 1045 -8.56 -47.71 23.02
CA ALA A 1045 -8.99 -46.32 22.99
C ALA A 1045 -9.83 -46.02 24.24
N ILE A 1046 -9.57 -44.89 24.91
CA ILE A 1046 -10.21 -44.51 26.17
C ILE A 1046 -11.02 -43.24 25.96
N ARG A 1047 -12.23 -43.15 26.52
CA ARG A 1047 -13.00 -41.91 26.65
C ARG A 1047 -13.63 -41.86 28.03
N GLY A 1048 -13.14 -40.99 28.91
CA GLY A 1048 -13.51 -41.01 30.33
C GLY A 1048 -13.30 -42.40 30.93
N THR A 1049 -14.39 -43.10 31.29
CA THR A 1049 -14.37 -44.49 31.80
C THR A 1049 -14.69 -45.55 30.73
N GLU A 1050 -14.97 -45.14 29.49
CA GLU A 1050 -15.27 -46.05 28.39
C GLU A 1050 -13.98 -46.52 27.70
N GLU A 1051 -13.94 -47.79 27.33
CA GLU A 1051 -12.81 -48.41 26.64
C GLU A 1051 -13.28 -49.15 25.37
N ALA A 1052 -12.53 -49.00 24.29
CA ALA A 1052 -12.70 -49.77 23.06
C ALA A 1052 -11.37 -50.40 22.65
N ALA A 1053 -11.24 -51.73 22.78
CA ALA A 1053 -10.02 -52.47 22.46
C ALA A 1053 -9.98 -52.99 21.01
N SER A 1054 -8.80 -52.98 20.40
CA SER A 1054 -8.50 -53.57 19.09
C SER A 1054 -8.58 -55.10 19.11
N ALA A 1055 -8.58 -55.71 17.93
CA ALA A 1055 -8.16 -57.11 17.82
C ALA A 1055 -6.68 -57.25 18.25
N PRO A 1056 -6.28 -58.37 18.89
CA PRO A 1056 -4.90 -58.57 19.31
C PRO A 1056 -4.00 -58.87 18.10
N ALA A 1057 -2.79 -58.33 18.09
CA ALA A 1057 -1.69 -58.66 17.18
C ALA A 1057 -0.63 -59.48 17.92
N GLU A 1058 0.01 -60.45 17.26
CA GLU A 1058 1.07 -61.28 17.84
C GLU A 1058 2.43 -60.89 17.24
N ALA A 1059 3.46 -60.80 18.08
CA ALA A 1059 4.84 -60.59 17.64
C ALA A 1059 5.83 -61.31 18.58
N THR A 1060 6.91 -61.84 18.02
CA THR A 1060 7.96 -62.57 18.73
C THR A 1060 9.28 -61.82 18.65
N PRO A 1061 9.63 -60.97 19.64
CA PRO A 1061 10.95 -60.33 19.71
C PRO A 1061 12.07 -61.34 19.46
N ASN A 1062 13.07 -61.00 18.67
CA ASN A 1062 14.13 -61.91 18.30
C ASN A 1062 15.52 -61.28 18.44
N ARG A 1063 16.51 -62.12 18.79
CA ARG A 1063 17.90 -61.70 18.96
C ARG A 1063 18.66 -61.96 17.66
N SER A 1064 18.52 -61.07 16.68
CA SER A 1064 19.35 -61.10 15.47
C SER A 1064 20.73 -60.47 15.76
N ALA A 1065 21.82 -61.13 15.35
CA ALA A 1065 23.17 -60.60 15.51
C ALA A 1065 23.32 -59.32 14.66
N GLY A 1066 23.57 -58.17 15.30
CA GLY A 1066 23.68 -56.88 14.62
C GLY A 1066 22.34 -56.23 14.24
N SER A 1067 21.29 -56.38 15.07
CA SER A 1067 20.02 -55.69 14.83
C SER A 1067 20.22 -54.18 14.70
N VAL A 1068 19.86 -53.64 13.53
CA VAL A 1068 19.96 -52.22 13.22
C VAL A 1068 18.88 -51.47 13.99
N VAL A 1069 19.31 -50.56 14.86
CA VAL A 1069 18.41 -49.74 15.68
C VAL A 1069 18.11 -48.41 14.98
N TYR A 1070 19.14 -47.84 14.35
CA TYR A 1070 19.03 -46.69 13.45
C TYR A 1070 19.93 -46.87 12.21
N TYR A 1071 19.46 -46.39 11.06
CA TYR A 1071 20.20 -46.22 9.81
C TYR A 1071 19.85 -44.84 9.23
N VAL A 1072 20.80 -43.92 9.23
CA VAL A 1072 20.60 -42.54 8.77
C VAL A 1072 21.28 -42.38 7.44
N ASP A 1073 20.54 -41.91 6.45
CA ASP A 1073 21.08 -41.33 5.23
C ASP A 1073 21.11 -39.80 5.37
N ALA A 1074 22.28 -39.22 5.63
CA ALA A 1074 22.41 -37.84 6.08
C ALA A 1074 22.27 -36.86 4.91
N GLY A 1075 21.21 -36.05 4.91
CA GLY A 1075 20.91 -35.10 3.84
C GLY A 1075 20.02 -35.65 2.72
N ASP A 1076 19.35 -36.78 2.97
CA ASP A 1076 18.31 -37.29 2.09
C ASP A 1076 17.15 -36.26 1.93
N GLY A 1077 16.75 -36.05 0.67
CA GLY A 1077 15.67 -35.16 0.26
C GLY A 1077 14.32 -35.86 0.15
N THR A 1078 14.29 -37.19 0.28
CA THR A 1078 13.10 -38.04 0.29
C THR A 1078 13.04 -38.96 1.51
N PRO A 1079 13.21 -38.46 2.75
CA PRO A 1079 13.46 -39.26 3.97
C PRO A 1079 12.42 -40.32 4.35
N GLY A 1080 11.28 -40.37 3.66
CA GLY A 1080 10.26 -41.42 3.83
C GLY A 1080 10.24 -42.48 2.73
N GLN A 1081 11.21 -42.51 1.82
CA GLN A 1081 11.28 -43.45 0.69
C GLN A 1081 12.66 -44.14 0.64
N LEU A 1082 12.68 -45.44 0.93
CA LEU A 1082 13.91 -46.26 0.91
C LEU A 1082 14.47 -46.46 -0.49
N GLU A 1083 15.76 -46.19 -0.68
CA GLU A 1083 16.54 -46.58 -1.86
C GLU A 1083 16.97 -48.06 -1.85
N ASP A 1084 17.33 -48.57 -3.04
CA ASP A 1084 17.72 -49.97 -3.25
C ASP A 1084 18.99 -50.34 -2.46
N GLY A 1085 18.81 -51.14 -1.40
CA GLY A 1085 19.90 -51.66 -0.56
C GLY A 1085 19.93 -51.05 0.85
N GLU A 1086 19.07 -50.09 1.13
CA GLU A 1086 18.95 -49.40 2.42
C GLU A 1086 17.85 -50.02 3.28
N GLY A 1087 17.91 -49.78 4.59
CA GLY A 1087 17.04 -50.48 5.54
C GLY A 1087 16.92 -49.77 6.88
N LEU A 1088 15.70 -49.28 7.16
CA LEU A 1088 15.37 -48.58 8.40
C LEU A 1088 15.58 -49.46 9.63
N GLY A 1089 16.15 -48.84 10.67
CA GLY A 1089 16.25 -49.43 11.99
C GLY A 1089 14.91 -49.67 12.68
N ALA A 1090 14.94 -50.38 13.81
CA ALA A 1090 13.74 -50.73 14.57
C ALA A 1090 13.04 -49.51 15.23
N LEU A 1091 13.73 -48.39 15.42
CA LEU A 1091 13.23 -47.21 16.15
C LEU A 1091 12.98 -45.98 15.26
N GLN A 1092 13.01 -46.13 13.94
CA GLN A 1092 12.84 -45.03 13.00
C GLN A 1092 11.86 -45.38 11.88
N SER A 1093 11.29 -44.34 11.28
CA SER A 1093 10.44 -44.40 10.09
C SER A 1093 10.89 -43.49 8.96
N GLN A 1094 11.99 -42.77 9.17
CA GLN A 1094 12.62 -41.89 8.18
C GLN A 1094 14.13 -42.18 8.09
N GLU A 1095 14.78 -41.75 7.02
CA GLU A 1095 16.22 -41.89 6.79
C GLU A 1095 17.01 -40.62 7.19
N ASP A 1096 16.37 -39.45 7.18
CA ASP A 1096 16.88 -38.23 7.81
C ASP A 1096 15.74 -37.40 8.41
N GLN A 1097 16.00 -36.71 9.51
CA GLN A 1097 15.06 -35.72 10.07
C GLN A 1097 15.76 -34.74 11.00
N GLU A 1098 15.17 -33.56 11.19
CA GLU A 1098 15.60 -32.66 12.28
C GLU A 1098 15.29 -33.31 13.63
N TYR A 1099 16.14 -33.08 14.64
CA TYR A 1099 16.02 -33.70 15.94
C TYR A 1099 14.65 -33.44 16.57
N GLY A 1100 13.87 -34.50 16.64
CA GLY A 1100 12.47 -34.45 17.04
C GLY A 1100 11.91 -35.85 17.18
N SER A 1101 10.64 -35.94 17.57
CA SER A 1101 9.94 -37.23 17.60
C SER A 1101 9.79 -37.76 16.17
N ASP A 1102 10.24 -39.00 15.96
CA ASP A 1102 10.00 -39.75 14.73
C ASP A 1102 8.49 -39.77 14.40
N PRO A 1103 8.08 -39.47 13.15
CA PRO A 1103 6.68 -39.33 12.76
C PRO A 1103 5.83 -40.57 13.01
N VAL A 1104 6.46 -41.75 13.10
CA VAL A 1104 5.75 -43.01 13.24
C VAL A 1104 6.11 -43.71 14.55
N THR A 1105 7.36 -43.68 15.04
CA THR A 1105 7.74 -44.37 16.30
C THR A 1105 7.63 -43.48 17.53
N GLY A 1106 7.55 -42.15 17.36
CA GLY A 1106 7.52 -41.16 18.45
C GLY A 1106 8.83 -40.98 19.21
N VAL A 1107 9.82 -41.85 18.98
CA VAL A 1107 11.15 -41.81 19.59
C VAL A 1107 11.94 -40.61 19.05
N LYS A 1108 12.66 -39.90 19.92
CA LYS A 1108 13.39 -38.71 19.50
C LYS A 1108 14.71 -39.04 18.83
N TRP A 1109 14.87 -38.67 17.57
CA TRP A 1109 16.15 -38.77 16.87
C TRP A 1109 16.26 -37.72 15.76
N GLY A 1110 17.46 -37.50 15.22
CA GLY A 1110 17.69 -36.60 14.07
C GLY A 1110 18.88 -35.65 14.25
N TYR A 1111 19.10 -34.77 13.28
CA TYR A 1111 20.15 -33.75 13.31
C TYR A 1111 19.75 -32.50 14.11
N GLU A 1112 20.68 -31.89 14.83
CA GLU A 1112 20.47 -30.59 15.46
C GLU A 1112 20.50 -29.46 14.41
N ALA A 1113 19.38 -28.74 14.23
CA ALA A 1113 19.36 -27.53 13.40
C ALA A 1113 20.07 -26.36 14.11
N ASP A 1114 20.80 -25.55 13.34
CA ASP A 1114 21.53 -24.38 13.86
C ASP A 1114 21.20 -23.12 13.06
N ASN A 1115 19.94 -22.65 13.15
CA ASN A 1115 19.49 -21.36 12.61
C ASN A 1115 19.94 -21.07 11.15
N GLY A 1116 19.88 -22.05 10.26
CA GLY A 1116 20.28 -21.92 8.84
C GLY A 1116 21.74 -22.25 8.52
N LEU A 1117 22.53 -22.70 9.51
CA LEU A 1117 23.92 -23.16 9.32
C LEU A 1117 24.04 -24.68 9.15
N THR A 1118 22.94 -25.41 9.05
CA THR A 1118 22.90 -26.84 8.71
C THR A 1118 22.23 -27.00 7.35
N TRP A 1119 22.92 -27.55 6.35
CA TRP A 1119 22.38 -27.73 4.99
C TRP A 1119 22.65 -29.15 4.45
N ALA A 1120 21.95 -29.55 3.38
CA ALA A 1120 22.13 -30.84 2.71
C ALA A 1120 22.49 -30.70 1.23
N HIS A 1121 23.26 -31.67 0.76
CA HIS A 1121 23.36 -32.06 -0.64
C HIS A 1121 22.68 -33.42 -0.79
N THR A 1122 21.69 -33.53 -1.68
CA THR A 1122 20.89 -34.75 -1.85
C THR A 1122 21.27 -35.47 -3.14
N SER A 1123 21.41 -36.80 -3.08
CA SER A 1123 21.58 -37.70 -4.22
C SER A 1123 20.45 -38.74 -4.22
N PRO A 1124 19.82 -39.07 -5.36
CA PRO A 1124 18.65 -39.95 -5.41
C PRO A 1124 18.98 -41.46 -5.47
N THR A 1125 20.24 -41.85 -5.30
CA THR A 1125 20.67 -43.23 -5.58
C THR A 1125 21.73 -43.80 -4.63
N ASP A 1126 22.32 -43.02 -3.72
CA ASP A 1126 23.48 -43.47 -2.94
C ASP A 1126 23.73 -42.66 -1.67
N ALA A 1127 23.62 -43.32 -0.50
CA ALA A 1127 23.87 -42.76 0.83
C ALA A 1127 25.26 -42.14 1.06
N TYR A 1128 26.26 -42.39 0.19
CA TYR A 1128 27.54 -41.67 0.28
C TYR A 1128 27.50 -40.27 -0.36
N GLU A 1129 26.63 -40.05 -1.34
CA GLU A 1129 26.55 -38.80 -2.11
C GLU A 1129 25.48 -37.84 -1.58
N THR A 1130 24.59 -38.33 -0.74
CA THR A 1130 23.80 -37.58 0.24
C THR A 1130 24.71 -37.12 1.38
N ILE A 1131 24.70 -35.81 1.65
CA ILE A 1131 25.63 -35.19 2.59
C ILE A 1131 24.91 -34.14 3.43
N ARG A 1132 25.08 -34.25 4.75
CA ARG A 1132 24.72 -33.20 5.69
C ARG A 1132 25.99 -32.47 6.14
N GLN A 1133 25.99 -31.13 6.04
CA GLN A 1133 27.15 -30.29 6.37
C GLN A 1133 26.76 -29.16 7.32
N TYR A 1134 27.67 -28.84 8.25
CA TYR A 1134 27.63 -27.59 9.01
C TYR A 1134 28.35 -26.48 8.25
N ASP A 1135 27.64 -25.38 7.97
CA ASP A 1135 28.09 -24.28 7.13
C ASP A 1135 28.76 -23.11 7.86
N GLY A 1136 28.79 -23.14 9.19
CA GLY A 1136 29.40 -22.07 9.99
C GLY A 1136 30.93 -22.06 9.94
N SER A 1137 31.51 -20.88 10.17
CA SER A 1137 32.95 -20.64 10.09
C SER A 1137 33.72 -20.91 11.39
N GLU A 1138 33.02 -21.14 12.51
CA GLU A 1138 33.62 -21.27 13.85
C GLU A 1138 34.18 -22.68 14.12
N ASN A 1139 35.47 -22.77 14.48
CA ASN A 1139 36.09 -24.01 14.96
C ASN A 1139 35.53 -24.40 16.33
N GLY A 1140 35.33 -25.70 16.57
CA GLY A 1140 34.72 -26.22 17.81
C GLY A 1140 33.19 -26.32 17.77
N LYS A 1141 32.55 -25.78 16.72
CA LYS A 1141 31.14 -26.07 16.37
C LYS A 1141 31.08 -27.14 15.26
N GLY A 1142 29.90 -27.69 15.01
CA GLY A 1142 29.75 -28.72 13.98
C GLY A 1142 28.39 -29.40 13.99
N LEU A 1143 28.22 -30.34 13.06
CA LEU A 1143 27.00 -31.10 12.83
C LEU A 1143 26.86 -32.23 13.86
N ALA A 1144 25.70 -32.32 14.52
CA ALA A 1144 25.40 -33.38 15.47
C ALA A 1144 24.10 -34.11 15.09
N TYR A 1145 24.12 -35.43 15.24
CA TYR A 1145 22.94 -36.29 15.28
C TYR A 1145 22.75 -36.82 16.69
N ARG A 1146 21.50 -36.86 17.13
CA ARG A 1146 21.08 -37.41 18.41
C ARG A 1146 20.09 -38.54 18.19
N PHE A 1147 20.16 -39.54 19.06
CA PHE A 1147 19.33 -40.72 18.98
C PHE A 1147 18.90 -41.13 20.38
N GLN A 1148 17.60 -41.24 20.61
CA GLN A 1148 17.06 -41.86 21.81
C GLN A 1148 17.04 -43.38 21.63
N LEU A 1149 17.71 -44.11 22.53
CA LEU A 1149 17.80 -45.57 22.49
C LEU A 1149 17.90 -46.14 23.91
N PRO A 1150 17.51 -47.41 24.13
CA PRO A 1150 17.69 -48.05 25.43
C PRO A 1150 19.14 -48.04 25.90
N ASN A 1151 19.35 -48.09 27.22
CA ASN A 1151 20.69 -48.29 27.76
C ASN A 1151 21.27 -49.63 27.30
N GLY A 1152 22.55 -49.64 26.96
CA GLY A 1152 23.23 -50.83 26.45
C GLY A 1152 24.52 -50.49 25.70
N THR A 1153 25.10 -51.52 25.10
CA THR A 1153 26.33 -51.41 24.31
C THR A 1153 26.01 -51.50 22.83
N TYR A 1154 26.55 -50.56 22.05
CA TYR A 1154 26.25 -50.38 20.64
C TYR A 1154 27.52 -50.32 19.79
N LYS A 1155 27.38 -50.74 18.53
CA LYS A 1155 28.32 -50.49 17.47
C LYS A 1155 27.80 -49.32 16.63
N VAL A 1156 28.62 -48.28 16.47
CA VAL A 1156 28.30 -47.10 15.65
C VAL A 1156 29.24 -47.09 14.45
N THR A 1157 28.66 -47.08 13.25
CA THR A 1157 29.41 -46.92 12.00
C THR A 1157 29.04 -45.61 11.34
N VAL A 1158 30.03 -44.80 10.95
CA VAL A 1158 29.82 -43.50 10.28
C VAL A 1158 30.50 -43.51 8.93
N GLY A 1159 29.74 -43.13 7.89
CA GLY A 1159 30.21 -42.98 6.52
C GLY A 1159 30.64 -41.55 6.19
N PHE A 1160 31.73 -41.43 5.43
CA PHE A 1160 32.31 -40.17 4.98
C PHE A 1160 32.65 -40.22 3.48
N PHE A 1161 32.32 -39.14 2.78
CA PHE A 1161 32.71 -38.91 1.39
C PHE A 1161 32.72 -37.39 1.11
N ASP A 1162 33.83 -36.87 0.55
CA ASP A 1162 33.91 -35.48 0.07
C ASP A 1162 33.90 -35.45 -1.47
N PRO A 1163 32.77 -35.18 -2.14
CA PRO A 1163 32.68 -35.10 -3.60
C PRO A 1163 33.45 -33.91 -4.16
N TRP A 1164 33.82 -32.94 -3.31
CA TRP A 1164 34.55 -31.73 -3.68
C TRP A 1164 36.07 -31.87 -3.50
N ASN A 1165 36.54 -32.97 -2.90
CA ASN A 1165 37.96 -33.31 -2.71
C ASN A 1165 38.79 -32.16 -2.07
N ALA A 1166 38.26 -31.55 -1.01
CA ALA A 1166 38.93 -30.44 -0.33
C ALA A 1166 40.05 -30.96 0.58
N ALA A 1167 41.31 -30.74 0.19
CA ALA A 1167 42.50 -31.24 0.89
C ALA A 1167 42.68 -30.72 2.34
N ASP A 1168 41.88 -29.74 2.78
CA ASP A 1168 41.94 -29.09 4.09
C ASP A 1168 40.68 -29.31 4.95
N ARG A 1169 39.82 -30.28 4.60
CA ARG A 1169 38.61 -30.64 5.36
C ARG A 1169 38.92 -31.52 6.56
N VAL A 1170 39.59 -30.92 7.52
CA VAL A 1170 39.95 -31.52 8.82
C VAL A 1170 38.78 -31.40 9.80
N MET A 1171 38.36 -32.54 10.36
CA MET A 1171 37.32 -32.62 11.38
C MET A 1171 37.73 -33.50 12.57
N GLN A 1172 36.97 -33.36 13.66
CA GLN A 1172 37.02 -34.23 14.82
C GLN A 1172 35.68 -34.95 14.95
N LEU A 1173 35.68 -36.29 15.04
CA LEU A 1173 34.46 -37.06 15.30
C LEU A 1173 34.38 -37.38 16.79
N THR A 1174 33.29 -36.97 17.43
CA THR A 1174 32.99 -37.34 18.81
C THR A 1174 31.74 -38.20 18.88
N ILE A 1175 31.77 -39.26 19.69
CA ILE A 1175 30.60 -40.08 20.05
C ILE A 1175 30.41 -39.96 21.55
N ASN A 1176 29.22 -39.54 21.99
CA ASN A 1176 28.91 -39.22 23.39
C ASN A 1176 29.92 -38.25 24.05
N GLY A 1177 30.44 -37.31 23.26
CA GLY A 1177 31.45 -36.33 23.68
C GLY A 1177 32.89 -36.87 23.77
N GLU A 1178 33.11 -38.17 23.63
CA GLU A 1178 34.44 -38.77 23.55
C GLU A 1178 34.99 -38.66 22.13
N THR A 1179 36.25 -38.23 21.98
CA THR A 1179 36.89 -38.10 20.67
C THR A 1179 37.29 -39.46 20.13
N LYS A 1180 36.66 -39.88 19.03
CA LYS A 1180 36.96 -41.14 18.36
C LYS A 1180 37.91 -40.97 17.16
N LEU A 1181 37.85 -39.83 16.49
CA LEU A 1181 38.82 -39.44 15.46
C LEU A 1181 39.27 -38.00 15.74
N SER A 1182 40.58 -37.77 15.74
CA SER A 1182 41.19 -36.44 15.85
C SER A 1182 41.91 -36.08 14.56
N GLU A 1183 41.77 -34.84 14.11
CA GLU A 1183 42.41 -34.32 12.88
C GLU A 1183 42.11 -35.16 11.62
N TYR A 1184 40.92 -35.74 11.53
CA TYR A 1184 40.54 -36.62 10.42
C TYR A 1184 40.22 -35.78 9.17
N VAL A 1185 40.91 -36.08 8.07
CA VAL A 1185 40.68 -35.45 6.77
C VAL A 1185 39.70 -36.31 5.98
N ILE A 1186 38.55 -35.75 5.64
CA ILE A 1186 37.61 -36.43 4.73
C ILE A 1186 38.20 -36.34 3.31
N GLY A 1187 38.43 -37.50 2.70
CA GLY A 1187 38.90 -37.59 1.31
C GLY A 1187 37.77 -37.85 0.32
N SER A 1188 38.13 -37.90 -0.96
CA SER A 1188 37.22 -38.28 -2.05
C SER A 1188 37.00 -39.80 -2.16
N ASN A 1189 37.41 -40.58 -1.16
CA ASN A 1189 37.14 -42.02 -1.09
C ASN A 1189 35.90 -42.24 -0.23
N ARG A 1190 35.04 -43.19 -0.63
CA ARG A 1190 33.93 -43.65 0.19
C ARG A 1190 34.47 -44.49 1.34
N GLU A 1191 34.50 -43.92 2.54
CA GLU A 1191 35.07 -44.55 3.72
C GLU A 1191 34.04 -44.67 4.84
N ALA A 1192 34.06 -45.77 5.58
CA ALA A 1192 33.28 -45.94 6.81
C ALA A 1192 34.22 -46.27 7.98
N LYS A 1193 33.90 -45.73 9.16
CA LYS A 1193 34.60 -46.04 10.41
C LYS A 1193 33.61 -46.65 11.40
N ALA A 1194 33.92 -47.85 11.88
CA ALA A 1194 33.14 -48.55 12.89
C ALA A 1194 33.79 -48.38 14.27
N PHE A 1195 32.95 -48.10 15.25
CA PHE A 1195 33.32 -47.94 16.66
C PHE A 1195 32.48 -48.91 17.47
N GLU A 1196 33.13 -49.90 18.05
CA GLU A 1196 32.51 -50.94 18.89
C GLU A 1196 32.49 -50.52 20.36
N ALA A 1197 31.72 -51.23 21.17
CA ALA A 1197 31.63 -51.03 22.62
C ALA A 1197 31.22 -49.60 23.05
N ILE A 1198 30.32 -48.94 22.31
CA ILE A 1198 29.78 -47.62 22.69
C ILE A 1198 28.70 -47.80 23.75
N GLU A 1199 28.98 -47.37 24.97
CA GLU A 1199 28.02 -47.42 26.08
C GLU A 1199 27.01 -46.26 26.02
N VAL A 1200 25.73 -46.61 26.14
CA VAL A 1200 24.61 -45.68 26.35
C VAL A 1200 24.04 -45.96 27.74
N THR A 1201 24.09 -44.96 28.62
CA THR A 1201 23.70 -45.08 30.04
C THR A 1201 22.59 -44.12 30.46
N ASN A 1202 22.30 -43.12 29.63
CA ASN A 1202 21.32 -42.05 29.84
C ASN A 1202 20.19 -42.07 28.80
N GLY A 1203 20.03 -43.16 28.06
CA GLY A 1203 18.99 -43.32 27.05
C GLY A 1203 19.22 -42.54 25.74
N GLU A 1204 20.43 -41.99 25.52
CA GLU A 1204 20.74 -41.19 24.34
C GLU A 1204 22.16 -41.45 23.81
N LEU A 1205 22.31 -41.44 22.49
CA LEU A 1205 23.59 -41.47 21.78
C LEU A 1205 23.73 -40.24 20.90
N VAL A 1206 24.89 -39.59 20.94
CA VAL A 1206 25.20 -38.41 20.13
C VAL A 1206 26.41 -38.66 19.25
N VAL A 1207 26.26 -38.50 17.94
CA VAL A 1207 27.35 -38.54 16.96
C VAL A 1207 27.57 -37.14 16.43
N LYS A 1208 28.77 -36.58 16.59
CA LYS A 1208 29.05 -35.19 16.21
C LYS A 1208 30.35 -35.04 15.43
N ALA A 1209 30.25 -34.39 14.28
CA ALA A 1209 31.35 -33.97 13.42
C ALA A 1209 31.71 -32.51 13.69
N VAL A 1210 32.83 -32.27 14.36
CA VAL A 1210 33.28 -30.94 14.80
C VAL A 1210 34.31 -30.36 13.84
N LYS A 1211 34.19 -29.07 13.52
CA LYS A 1211 35.12 -28.35 12.67
C LYS A 1211 36.47 -28.18 13.35
N ALA A 1212 37.54 -28.66 12.70
CA ALA A 1212 38.92 -28.63 13.22
C ALA A 1212 39.96 -28.08 12.21
N GLY A 1213 39.52 -27.54 11.06
CA GLY A 1213 40.39 -27.00 10.00
C GLY A 1213 39.72 -25.90 9.16
N GLY A 1214 40.26 -25.59 7.98
CA GLY A 1214 39.77 -24.53 7.09
C GLY A 1214 38.40 -24.83 6.48
N SER A 1215 38.19 -26.07 6.03
CA SER A 1215 36.94 -26.52 5.41
C SER A 1215 35.89 -27.03 6.41
N LYS A 1216 34.65 -27.18 5.95
CA LYS A 1216 33.43 -27.41 6.76
C LYS A 1216 33.19 -28.90 7.05
N PRO A 1217 32.82 -29.33 8.28
CA PRO A 1217 32.65 -30.74 8.62
C PRO A 1217 31.32 -31.30 8.06
N MET A 1218 31.30 -32.58 7.68
CA MET A 1218 30.14 -33.26 7.08
C MET A 1218 30.10 -34.75 7.42
N MET A 1219 28.93 -35.37 7.22
CA MET A 1219 28.71 -36.81 7.31
C MET A 1219 27.78 -37.25 6.16
N SER A 1220 27.96 -38.48 5.67
CA SER A 1220 27.11 -39.05 4.61
C SER A 1220 26.05 -39.99 5.19
N TRP A 1221 26.41 -40.91 6.09
CA TRP A 1221 25.42 -41.79 6.73
C TRP A 1221 25.88 -42.29 8.11
N ILE A 1222 24.94 -42.76 8.93
CA ILE A 1222 25.18 -43.29 10.28
C ILE A 1222 24.41 -44.59 10.49
N LYS A 1223 25.08 -45.66 10.93
CA LYS A 1223 24.43 -46.93 11.29
C LYS A 1223 24.69 -47.26 12.76
N ILE A 1224 23.63 -47.54 13.51
CA ILE A 1224 23.70 -47.94 14.93
C ILE A 1224 23.15 -49.36 15.08
N GLU A 1225 23.99 -50.26 15.57
CA GLU A 1225 23.66 -51.67 15.79
C GLU A 1225 23.81 -52.01 17.27
N LYS A 1226 22.89 -52.78 17.84
CA LYS A 1226 23.02 -53.24 19.24
C LYS A 1226 23.99 -54.42 19.31
N GLU A 1227 25.01 -54.33 20.17
CA GLU A 1227 25.98 -55.41 20.35
C GLU A 1227 25.42 -56.50 21.27
N SER A 1228 25.69 -57.77 20.95
CA SER A 1228 25.31 -58.89 21.80
C SER A 1228 26.23 -58.95 23.03
N GLU A 1229 25.66 -58.94 24.24
CA GLU A 1229 26.40 -59.28 25.47
C GLU A 1229 27.10 -60.64 25.29
N GLY A 1230 28.43 -60.64 25.34
CA GLY A 1230 29.22 -61.86 25.26
C GLY A 1230 28.89 -62.81 26.40
N VAL A 1231 28.56 -64.05 26.07
CA VAL A 1231 28.62 -65.18 27.00
C VAL A 1231 30.05 -65.27 27.52
N ALA A 1232 30.25 -65.11 28.82
CA ALA A 1232 31.51 -65.41 29.47
C ALA A 1232 31.85 -66.90 29.24
N ALA A 1233 32.86 -67.17 28.42
CA ALA A 1233 33.50 -68.47 28.36
C ALA A 1233 34.72 -68.48 29.29
N SER A 1234 34.69 -69.40 30.25
CA SER A 1234 35.84 -69.89 31.03
C SER A 1234 36.91 -70.52 30.17
#